data_AF-A0A328SKF3-F1
#
_entry.id   AF-A0A328SKF3-F1
#
_cell.length_a   1.000
_cell.length_b   1.000
_cell.length_c   1.000
_cell.angle_alpha   90.00
_cell.angle_beta   90.00
_cell.angle_gamma   90.00
#
_symmetry.space_group_name_H-M   'P 1'
#
loop_
_entity.id
_entity.type
_entity.pdbx_description
1 polymer ?
#
loop_
_entity_poly.entity_id
_entity_poly.type
_entity_poly.pdbx_seq_one_letter_code
_entity_poly.pdbx_strand_id
1 'polypeptide(L)'
;MAFLKDVESEELRELVKSCFKEINSLKEQLNEENKDIKTNEAVKNVLIQNENQNSNLTTRINELTDEVNKKETLLKEKDLQLQEKDTQLKEKDLIINEFDSKINLQKDDMDLEYKNQIDDLKNTIEDQTKEIELLRSVSTNPTEQSEKELKLELNRLKEENEELRNSSSQTEINQLRTVIDRQTEELKEIPVLKNQLTIEVTGRDQKIKTYEEEIESLKQQLSLSEDSDLRQKLESKDNEIEGLKNTISDLENEVKELKDKEETPDDNEIAQLKSEITSLKEENEVLKISSGNVSSDNMSTLIEDFTNKSNELIEVKSELQKVKDLNKINEFKITELKNENAKLKDSVNTDDTPVQSDDSVNEKINSLKQQLLEKEDLIQSKDEEIKTLKDNIESAEDVSKELDDEEELNELKQSLANKTQEYDTLQLDLVEKDATIKSFQQQYETLENKNNELQEDYDKINEELNQLKEKTNEQNLEITNLTMDDETNSNKIKELENILSDKEQEIASLKLQIDSIDIDSKSSEESSDLQDELKETKKQLYEKDAEYDKLKLKYNQLRKSSTKQIDDLNKNMADFLNSNEKLRTENEYLDKTLNDKNILINKLEQEKTSMDLLIKEKDASYDKLKEESFSVKKYNENQIAKLKEEVQVKSDKVAALPQKIELKNIEIAQLNKLLKTSENESSSKTETIKELRNNIQVSQEEIKQLKDQMAKNSLLNDDNLKAKDDEIFKLTERFGKESSEKDQEIAKLNSLLNQRKYKIDELNETINSLKKDVVLLNNQLEDSSAKYSQSESIILSKDDTISKQDELLLDLNKQIERYENKLQLKDDDIDDLNSSLSNKDSVIESLKTEIFDSNNKLKELDVLSSELVAKDKVINNLNSELTSKEVEIKENRDALLSSTARIEELKDLLERKNKDLDDHKKLLVEKNDELDKLKDLQPRIHALELEKADLKSDYEKQITSLKADLQKAEILRENNEKLEQEISRLNEVINNKEIQLDDMSKYKGYFNAMISKPLPGLTSFQSQIYHLLPDAQSASELYDYLISLGFSELEKESFAKTLKALEKRGFCQRARDGDRIIWVKNPIEIEE
;
A
#
# COMPACT_ATOMS: atom_id res chain seq x y z
N MET A 1 51.97 -40.80 75.11
CA MET A 1 52.58 -39.45 75.12
C MET A 1 51.44 -38.49 74.80
N ALA A 2 50.73 -37.87 75.73
CA ALA A 2 51.13 -36.93 76.78
C ALA A 2 51.79 -35.65 76.22
N PHE A 3 51.03 -34.55 76.36
CA PHE A 3 51.40 -33.11 76.38
C PHE A 3 51.63 -32.32 75.08
N LEU A 4 50.65 -31.45 74.77
CA LEU A 4 50.74 -29.99 74.47
C LEU A 4 49.35 -29.56 73.92
N LYS A 5 48.40 -29.11 74.73
CA LYS A 5 48.04 -27.69 74.99
C LYS A 5 48.19 -26.77 73.78
N ASP A 6 47.08 -26.53 73.05
CA ASP A 6 46.90 -25.34 72.21
C ASP A 6 45.52 -24.70 72.48
N VAL A 7 45.57 -23.53 73.10
CA VAL A 7 44.45 -22.62 73.36
C VAL A 7 43.82 -22.13 72.04
N GLU A 8 44.59 -22.14 70.96
CA GLU A 8 44.15 -21.75 69.61
C GLU A 8 43.09 -22.69 69.01
N SER A 9 43.02 -23.95 69.46
CA SER A 9 42.00 -24.90 68.96
C SER A 9 40.60 -24.66 69.52
N GLU A 10 40.49 -24.04 70.70
CA GLU A 10 39.21 -23.75 71.35
C GLU A 10 38.63 -22.42 70.83
N GLU A 11 39.46 -21.38 70.65
CA GLU A 11 39.05 -20.10 70.06
C GLU A 11 38.58 -20.26 68.62
N LEU A 12 39.26 -21.07 67.81
CA LEU A 12 38.82 -21.38 66.44
C LEU A 12 37.47 -22.10 66.44
N ARG A 13 37.23 -22.98 67.42
CA ARG A 13 35.99 -23.73 67.56
C ARG A 13 34.84 -22.83 68.00
N GLU A 14 35.12 -21.81 68.79
CA GLU A 14 34.16 -20.79 69.22
C GLU A 14 33.82 -19.82 68.09
N LEU A 15 34.82 -19.39 67.31
CA LEU A 15 34.61 -18.56 66.11
C LEU A 15 33.77 -19.29 65.06
N VAL A 16 34.09 -20.57 64.77
CA VAL A 16 33.30 -21.38 63.84
C VAL A 16 31.86 -21.54 64.32
N LYS A 17 31.63 -21.74 65.63
CA LYS A 17 30.28 -21.78 66.20
C LYS A 17 29.56 -20.43 66.08
N SER A 18 30.26 -19.32 66.25
CA SER A 18 29.71 -17.97 66.05
C SER A 18 29.31 -17.74 64.60
N CYS A 19 30.18 -18.07 63.65
CA CYS A 19 29.88 -18.00 62.21
C CYS A 19 28.70 -18.91 61.83
N PHE A 20 28.61 -20.13 62.38
CA PHE A 20 27.45 -20.99 62.12
C PHE A 20 26.14 -20.45 62.70
N LYS A 21 26.19 -19.79 63.87
CA LYS A 21 25.02 -19.11 64.43
C LYS A 21 24.58 -17.94 63.56
N GLU A 22 25.54 -17.15 63.07
CA GLU A 22 25.28 -15.99 62.23
C GLU A 22 24.75 -16.39 60.85
N ILE A 23 25.32 -17.43 60.23
CA ILE A 23 24.79 -18.04 59.00
C ILE A 23 23.36 -18.55 59.20
N ASN A 24 23.08 -19.23 60.31
CA ASN A 24 21.73 -19.72 60.59
C ASN A 24 20.75 -18.57 60.85
N SER A 25 21.17 -17.51 61.57
CA SER A 25 20.36 -16.31 61.79
C SER A 25 20.06 -15.58 60.48
N LEU A 26 21.04 -15.44 59.59
CA LEU A 26 20.85 -14.84 58.27
C LEU A 26 19.93 -15.70 57.39
N LYS A 27 20.03 -17.03 57.48
CA LYS A 27 19.15 -17.94 56.76
C LYS A 27 17.71 -17.89 57.26
N GLU A 28 17.52 -17.66 58.56
CA GLU A 28 16.21 -17.48 59.17
C GLU A 28 15.59 -16.12 58.77
N GLN A 29 16.38 -15.04 58.81
CA GLN A 29 15.97 -13.72 58.30
C GLN A 29 15.63 -13.73 56.81
N LEU A 30 16.44 -14.40 55.98
CA LEU A 30 16.17 -14.54 54.55
C LEU A 30 14.88 -15.35 54.28
N ASN A 31 14.56 -16.32 55.13
CA ASN A 31 13.31 -17.08 55.03
C ASN A 31 12.10 -16.25 55.50
N GLU A 32 12.25 -15.38 56.50
CA GLU A 32 11.22 -14.43 56.91
C GLU A 32 10.97 -13.36 55.84
N GLU A 33 12.01 -12.75 55.27
CA GLU A 33 11.87 -11.80 54.16
C GLU A 33 11.24 -12.46 52.92
N ASN A 34 11.63 -13.69 52.58
CA ASN A 34 10.99 -14.42 51.47
C ASN A 34 9.52 -14.76 51.75
N LYS A 35 9.15 -14.96 53.01
CA LYS A 35 7.76 -15.17 53.41
C LYS A 35 6.97 -13.87 53.29
N ASP A 36 7.54 -12.75 53.70
CA ASP A 36 6.94 -11.42 53.57
C ASP A 36 6.77 -10.99 52.10
N ILE A 37 7.73 -11.32 51.23
CA ILE A 37 7.63 -11.13 49.77
C ILE A 37 6.49 -11.95 49.17
N LYS A 38 6.27 -13.19 49.63
CA LYS A 38 5.17 -14.06 49.16
C LYS A 38 3.80 -13.63 49.67
N THR A 39 3.72 -12.96 50.82
CA THR A 39 2.46 -12.45 51.38
C THR A 39 2.14 -11.02 50.96
N ASN A 40 3.08 -10.32 50.30
CA ASN A 40 2.87 -8.97 49.80
C ASN A 40 1.81 -8.97 48.69
N GLU A 41 0.67 -8.32 48.96
CA GLU A 41 -0.51 -8.29 48.10
C GLU A 41 -0.20 -7.72 46.70
N ALA A 42 0.77 -6.81 46.59
CA ALA A 42 1.23 -6.27 45.31
C ALA A 42 1.94 -7.33 44.46
N VAL A 43 2.81 -8.16 45.07
CA VAL A 43 3.53 -9.23 44.37
C VAL A 43 2.57 -10.34 43.93
N LYS A 44 1.59 -10.67 44.78
CA LYS A 44 0.55 -11.65 44.46
C LYS A 44 -0.34 -11.19 43.31
N ASN A 45 -0.73 -9.91 43.28
CA ASN A 45 -1.51 -9.35 42.19
C ASN A 45 -0.74 -9.32 40.88
N VAL A 46 0.57 -9.01 40.91
CA VAL A 46 1.43 -9.08 39.72
C VAL A 46 1.59 -10.52 39.22
N LEU A 47 1.72 -11.51 40.12
CA LEU A 47 1.78 -12.93 39.73
C LEU A 47 0.48 -13.39 39.07
N ILE A 48 -0.67 -13.04 39.65
CA ILE A 48 -2.01 -13.37 39.10
C ILE A 48 -2.22 -12.68 37.74
N GLN A 49 -1.76 -11.43 37.59
CA GLN A 49 -1.84 -10.71 36.32
C GLN A 49 -0.97 -11.38 35.24
N ASN A 50 0.22 -11.84 35.59
CA ASN A 50 1.12 -12.56 34.68
C ASN A 50 0.57 -13.95 34.31
N GLU A 51 0.00 -14.68 35.28
CA GLU A 51 -0.70 -15.95 35.02
C GLU A 51 -1.91 -15.78 34.09
N ASN A 52 -2.70 -14.71 34.27
CA ASN A 52 -3.82 -14.39 33.38
C ASN A 52 -3.34 -14.02 31.96
N GLN A 53 -2.25 -13.27 31.84
CA GLN A 53 -1.65 -12.95 30.54
C GLN A 53 -1.12 -14.21 29.84
N ASN A 54 -0.45 -15.11 30.57
CA ASN A 54 -0.01 -16.39 30.03
C ASN A 54 -1.18 -17.29 29.61
N SER A 55 -2.28 -17.30 30.37
CA SER A 55 -3.50 -18.01 29.98
C SER A 55 -4.07 -17.47 28.67
N ASN A 56 -4.14 -16.14 28.51
CA ASN A 56 -4.65 -15.51 27.30
C ASN A 56 -3.74 -15.79 26.09
N LEU A 57 -2.42 -15.74 26.27
CA LEU A 57 -1.46 -16.11 25.23
C LEU A 57 -1.60 -17.58 24.84
N THR A 58 -1.81 -18.48 25.80
CA THR A 58 -2.01 -19.91 25.53
C THR A 58 -3.29 -20.15 24.72
N THR A 59 -4.39 -19.48 25.08
CA THR A 59 -5.64 -19.54 24.30
C THR A 59 -5.42 -19.03 22.88
N ARG A 60 -4.71 -17.90 22.71
CA ARG A 60 -4.43 -17.34 21.39
C ARG A 60 -3.53 -18.24 20.54
N ILE A 61 -2.55 -18.91 21.15
CA ILE A 61 -1.70 -19.90 20.48
C ILE A 61 -2.54 -21.08 20.00
N ASN A 62 -3.48 -21.57 20.82
CA ASN A 62 -4.37 -22.66 20.43
C ASN A 62 -5.29 -22.26 19.28
N GLU A 63 -5.87 -21.05 19.32
CA GLU A 63 -6.70 -20.52 18.21
C GLU A 63 -5.91 -20.43 16.90
N LEU A 64 -4.69 -19.88 16.95
CA LEU A 64 -3.82 -19.78 15.78
C LEU A 64 -3.39 -21.17 15.28
N THR A 65 -3.16 -22.12 16.19
CA THR A 65 -2.84 -23.51 15.83
C THR A 65 -4.02 -24.18 15.11
N ASP A 66 -5.25 -23.93 15.55
CA ASP A 66 -6.46 -24.44 14.89
C ASP A 66 -6.69 -23.80 13.51
N GLU A 67 -6.41 -22.50 13.35
CA GLU A 67 -6.46 -21.84 12.05
C GLU A 67 -5.41 -22.39 11.07
N VAL A 68 -4.19 -22.65 11.55
CA VAL A 68 -3.12 -23.26 10.75
C VAL A 68 -3.54 -24.67 10.31
N ASN A 69 -4.07 -25.49 11.21
CA ASN A 69 -4.55 -26.83 10.89
C ASN A 69 -5.67 -26.81 9.83
N LYS A 70 -6.61 -25.86 9.92
CA LYS A 70 -7.68 -25.69 8.91
C LYS A 70 -7.11 -25.30 7.54
N LYS A 71 -6.14 -24.39 7.50
CA LYS A 71 -5.46 -24.01 6.24
C LYS A 71 -4.67 -25.19 5.66
N GLU A 72 -4.02 -25.98 6.49
CA GLU A 72 -3.30 -27.18 6.06
C GLU A 72 -4.23 -28.25 5.47
N THR A 73 -5.44 -28.41 6.04
CA THR A 73 -6.45 -29.31 5.45
C THR A 73 -6.97 -28.82 4.10
N LEU A 74 -7.20 -27.51 3.94
CA LEU A 74 -7.61 -26.93 2.65
C LEU A 74 -6.52 -27.07 1.59
N LEU A 75 -5.24 -26.96 1.99
CA LEU A 75 -4.12 -27.15 1.09
C LEU A 75 -4.05 -28.59 0.58
N LYS A 76 -4.21 -29.59 1.47
CA LYS A 76 -4.25 -31.01 1.10
C LYS A 76 -5.41 -31.33 0.16
N GLU A 77 -6.56 -30.69 0.35
CA GLU A 77 -7.71 -30.84 -0.55
C GLU A 77 -7.42 -30.25 -1.94
N LYS A 78 -6.73 -29.10 -2.01
CA LYS A 78 -6.29 -28.49 -3.27
C LYS A 78 -5.25 -29.34 -4.00
N ASP A 79 -4.31 -29.94 -3.28
CA ASP A 79 -3.33 -30.87 -3.84
C ASP A 79 -4.01 -32.11 -4.44
N LEU A 80 -5.04 -32.64 -3.77
CA LEU A 80 -5.82 -33.77 -4.29
C LEU A 80 -6.58 -33.39 -5.58
N GLN A 81 -7.19 -32.20 -5.62
CA GLN A 81 -7.85 -31.68 -6.84
C GLN A 81 -6.85 -31.52 -8.00
N LEU A 82 -5.64 -31.05 -7.73
CA LEU A 82 -4.56 -30.96 -8.72
C LEU A 82 -4.15 -32.35 -9.23
N GLN A 83 -4.00 -33.33 -8.34
CA GLN A 83 -3.67 -34.70 -8.71
C GLN A 83 -4.75 -35.37 -9.57
N GLU A 84 -6.03 -35.11 -9.27
CA GLU A 84 -7.15 -35.54 -10.11
C GLU A 84 -7.10 -34.90 -11.50
N LYS A 85 -6.78 -33.60 -11.60
CA LYS A 85 -6.63 -32.90 -12.88
C LYS A 85 -5.48 -33.43 -13.72
N ASP A 86 -4.33 -33.72 -13.10
CA ASP A 86 -3.19 -34.36 -13.78
C ASP A 86 -3.54 -35.75 -14.31
N THR A 87 -4.36 -36.50 -13.56
CA THR A 87 -4.82 -37.82 -13.99
C THR A 87 -5.78 -37.71 -15.19
N GLN A 88 -6.69 -36.74 -15.17
CA GLN A 88 -7.58 -36.45 -16.30
C GLN A 88 -6.81 -36.02 -17.55
N LEU A 89 -5.74 -35.23 -17.40
CA LEU A 89 -4.87 -34.84 -18.52
C LEU A 89 -4.16 -36.05 -19.13
N LYS A 90 -3.59 -36.93 -18.29
CA LYS A 90 -2.95 -38.18 -18.77
C LYS A 90 -3.92 -39.11 -19.49
N GLU A 91 -5.16 -39.19 -19.02
CA GLU A 91 -6.21 -39.96 -19.68
C GLU A 91 -6.58 -39.36 -21.04
N LYS A 92 -6.67 -38.02 -21.14
CA LYS A 92 -6.86 -37.34 -22.42
C LYS A 92 -5.69 -37.56 -23.38
N ASP A 93 -4.44 -37.51 -22.90
CA ASP A 93 -3.27 -37.79 -23.73
C ASP A 93 -3.26 -39.25 -24.24
N LEU A 94 -3.71 -40.21 -23.44
CA LEU A 94 -3.89 -41.60 -23.87
C LEU A 94 -4.96 -41.74 -24.96
N ILE A 95 -6.08 -41.03 -24.80
CA ILE A 95 -7.16 -41.02 -25.79
C ILE A 95 -6.67 -40.38 -27.11
N ILE A 96 -5.93 -39.27 -27.03
CA ILE A 96 -5.33 -38.62 -28.21
C ILE A 96 -4.38 -39.59 -28.93
N ASN A 97 -3.51 -40.28 -28.19
CA ASN A 97 -2.60 -41.29 -28.76
C ASN A 97 -3.34 -42.49 -29.39
N GLU A 98 -4.46 -42.92 -28.82
CA GLU A 98 -5.32 -43.94 -29.44
C GLU A 98 -5.99 -43.43 -30.72
N PHE A 99 -6.43 -42.17 -30.75
CA PHE A 99 -6.99 -41.56 -31.95
C PHE A 99 -5.94 -41.41 -33.05
N ASP A 100 -4.73 -40.96 -32.72
CA ASP A 100 -3.62 -40.88 -33.68
C ASP A 100 -3.26 -42.25 -34.24
N SER A 101 -3.29 -43.29 -33.40
CA SER A 101 -3.07 -44.68 -33.83
C SER A 101 -4.18 -45.18 -34.77
N LYS A 102 -5.45 -44.83 -34.49
CA LYS A 102 -6.59 -45.17 -35.37
C LYS A 102 -6.56 -44.42 -36.70
N ILE A 103 -6.15 -43.15 -36.69
CA ILE A 103 -5.99 -42.34 -37.91
C ILE A 103 -4.88 -42.92 -38.79
N ASN A 104 -3.75 -43.35 -38.20
CA ASN A 104 -2.69 -44.03 -38.95
C ASN A 104 -3.14 -45.39 -39.52
N LEU A 105 -3.88 -46.20 -38.74
CA LEU A 105 -4.43 -47.47 -39.24
C LEU A 105 -5.41 -47.27 -40.40
N GLN A 106 -6.29 -46.26 -40.35
CA GLN A 106 -7.20 -45.94 -41.47
C GLN A 106 -6.45 -45.44 -42.70
N LYS A 107 -5.35 -44.71 -42.52
CA LYS A 107 -4.51 -44.24 -43.62
C LYS A 107 -3.78 -45.40 -44.29
N ASP A 108 -3.24 -46.33 -43.51
CA ASP A 108 -2.57 -47.53 -44.03
C ASP A 108 -3.56 -48.49 -44.71
N ASP A 109 -4.80 -48.63 -44.20
CA ASP A 109 -5.87 -49.42 -44.83
C ASP A 109 -6.33 -48.81 -46.16
N MET A 110 -6.47 -47.47 -46.25
CA MET A 110 -6.78 -46.80 -47.51
C MET A 110 -5.65 -46.92 -48.54
N ASP A 111 -4.40 -46.75 -48.11
CA ASP A 111 -3.24 -46.91 -49.00
C ASP A 111 -3.10 -48.36 -49.49
N LEU A 112 -3.45 -49.34 -48.65
CA LEU A 112 -3.50 -50.76 -49.03
C LEU A 112 -4.65 -51.05 -50.00
N GLU A 113 -5.81 -50.45 -49.81
CA GLU A 113 -6.97 -50.61 -50.70
C GLU A 113 -6.72 -49.95 -52.06
N TYR A 114 -6.14 -48.75 -52.11
CA TYR A 114 -5.73 -48.12 -53.37
C TYR A 114 -4.61 -48.90 -54.06
N LYS A 115 -3.68 -49.47 -53.29
CA LYS A 115 -2.61 -50.32 -53.84
C LYS A 115 -3.17 -51.61 -54.43
N ASN A 116 -4.12 -52.25 -53.74
CA ASN A 116 -4.81 -53.44 -54.24
C ASN A 116 -5.64 -53.11 -55.49
N GLN A 117 -6.33 -51.96 -55.54
CA GLN A 117 -7.03 -51.50 -56.74
C GLN A 117 -6.08 -51.23 -57.91
N ILE A 118 -4.90 -50.66 -57.65
CA ILE A 118 -3.85 -50.44 -58.66
C ILE A 118 -3.28 -51.77 -59.16
N ASP A 119 -3.07 -52.74 -58.26
CA ASP A 119 -2.59 -54.07 -58.62
C ASP A 119 -3.65 -54.89 -59.37
N ASP A 120 -4.94 -54.76 -59.03
CA ASP A 120 -6.05 -55.35 -59.78
C ASP A 120 -6.19 -54.72 -61.17
N LEU A 121 -6.02 -53.41 -61.30
CA LEU A 121 -5.98 -52.73 -62.60
C LEU A 121 -4.77 -53.17 -63.43
N LYS A 122 -3.59 -53.35 -62.81
CA LYS A 122 -2.42 -53.92 -63.48
C LYS A 122 -2.66 -55.34 -63.94
N ASN A 123 -3.23 -56.19 -63.09
CA ASN A 123 -3.57 -57.58 -63.44
C ASN A 123 -4.60 -57.62 -64.57
N THR A 124 -5.59 -56.73 -64.55
CA THR A 124 -6.59 -56.60 -65.62
C THR A 124 -5.93 -56.17 -66.94
N ILE A 125 -4.99 -55.23 -66.90
CA ILE A 125 -4.21 -54.82 -68.08
C ILE A 125 -3.32 -55.98 -68.56
N GLU A 126 -2.73 -56.75 -67.66
CA GLU A 126 -1.91 -57.91 -67.98
C GLU A 126 -2.74 -59.05 -68.60
N ASP A 127 -3.95 -59.30 -68.10
CA ASP A 127 -4.89 -60.28 -68.64
C ASP A 127 -5.45 -59.84 -69.99
N GLN A 128 -5.75 -58.55 -70.17
CA GLN A 128 -6.09 -58.00 -71.48
C GLN A 128 -4.90 -58.05 -72.46
N THR A 129 -3.67 -57.89 -71.98
CA THR A 129 -2.46 -58.06 -72.78
C THR A 129 -2.26 -59.52 -73.19
N LYS A 130 -2.51 -60.47 -72.28
CA LYS A 130 -2.52 -61.91 -72.56
C LYS A 130 -3.66 -62.31 -73.49
N GLU A 131 -4.82 -61.68 -73.40
CA GLU A 131 -5.98 -61.90 -74.29
C GLU A 131 -5.68 -61.38 -75.71
N ILE A 132 -5.00 -60.24 -75.82
CA ILE A 132 -4.46 -59.71 -77.08
C ILE A 132 -3.37 -60.64 -77.66
N GLU A 133 -2.59 -61.30 -76.81
CA GLU A 133 -1.56 -62.29 -77.20
C GLU A 133 -2.17 -63.66 -77.57
N LEU A 134 -3.27 -64.06 -76.93
CA LEU A 134 -4.08 -65.24 -77.26
C LEU A 134 -4.85 -65.06 -78.58
N LEU A 135 -5.35 -63.86 -78.87
CA LEU A 135 -5.98 -63.52 -80.14
C LEU A 135 -4.98 -63.51 -81.33
N ARG A 136 -3.66 -63.54 -81.07
CA ARG A 136 -2.60 -63.72 -82.08
C ARG A 136 -2.28 -65.18 -82.43
N SER A 137 -2.80 -66.17 -81.70
CA SER A 137 -2.46 -67.58 -81.92
C SER A 137 -3.70 -68.47 -82.04
N VAL A 138 -4.48 -68.27 -83.11
CA VAL A 138 -5.56 -69.20 -83.46
C VAL A 138 -4.97 -70.51 -83.99
N SER A 139 -5.09 -71.64 -83.25
CA SER A 139 -5.17 -72.98 -83.88
C SER A 139 -5.39 -74.16 -82.91
N THR A 140 -6.27 -75.08 -83.36
CA THR A 140 -6.35 -76.54 -83.07
C THR A 140 -6.92 -77.07 -81.74
N ASN A 141 -8.22 -77.44 -81.78
CA ASN A 141 -8.83 -78.80 -81.66
C ASN A 141 -8.32 -79.86 -80.64
N PRO A 142 -9.18 -80.84 -80.24
CA PRO A 142 -9.53 -81.10 -78.84
C PRO A 142 -9.29 -82.56 -78.38
N THR A 143 -9.62 -82.82 -77.11
CA THR A 143 -10.02 -84.13 -76.57
C THR A 143 -8.92 -85.19 -76.32
N GLU A 144 -8.18 -85.05 -75.21
CA GLU A 144 -7.56 -86.21 -74.51
C GLU A 144 -7.12 -85.94 -73.05
N GLN A 145 -7.62 -84.88 -72.41
CA GLN A 145 -7.12 -84.41 -71.10
C GLN A 145 -8.05 -84.70 -69.90
N SER A 146 -9.35 -84.91 -70.14
CA SER A 146 -10.35 -85.04 -69.07
C SER A 146 -10.31 -86.38 -68.30
N GLU A 147 -9.71 -87.45 -68.84
CA GLU A 147 -9.64 -88.76 -68.17
C GLU A 147 -8.37 -89.00 -67.35
N LYS A 148 -7.34 -88.14 -67.46
CA LYS A 148 -6.10 -88.25 -66.67
C LYS A 148 -6.16 -87.48 -65.34
N GLU A 149 -6.86 -86.35 -65.30
CA GLU A 149 -6.97 -85.50 -64.09
C GLU A 149 -7.80 -86.16 -62.98
N LEU A 150 -8.90 -86.84 -63.31
CA LEU A 150 -9.74 -87.51 -62.32
C LEU A 150 -9.04 -88.70 -61.61
N LYS A 151 -7.99 -89.28 -62.21
CA LYS A 151 -7.21 -90.38 -61.63
C LYS A 151 -6.08 -89.92 -60.72
N LEU A 152 -5.59 -88.69 -60.89
CA LEU A 152 -4.58 -88.08 -60.03
C LEU A 152 -5.19 -87.55 -58.73
N GLU A 153 -6.40 -86.99 -58.81
CA GLU A 153 -7.11 -86.44 -57.65
C GLU A 153 -7.55 -87.52 -56.64
N LEU A 154 -7.90 -88.71 -57.13
CA LEU A 154 -8.34 -89.83 -56.30
C LEU A 154 -7.20 -90.50 -55.50
N ASN A 155 -5.94 -90.35 -55.94
CA ASN A 155 -4.77 -90.87 -55.23
C ASN A 155 -4.25 -89.89 -54.18
N ARG A 156 -4.34 -88.59 -54.43
CA ARG A 156 -3.95 -87.53 -53.48
C ARG A 156 -4.80 -87.53 -52.20
N LEU A 157 -6.11 -87.70 -52.33
CA LEU A 157 -7.05 -87.77 -51.20
C LEU A 157 -6.91 -89.04 -50.33
N LYS A 158 -6.24 -90.08 -50.85
CA LYS A 158 -5.92 -91.30 -50.09
C LYS A 158 -4.64 -91.18 -49.28
N GLU A 159 -3.64 -90.46 -49.79
CA GLU A 159 -2.40 -90.18 -49.05
C GLU A 159 -2.65 -89.18 -47.90
N GLU A 160 -3.52 -88.19 -48.10
CA GLU A 160 -3.88 -87.18 -47.09
C GLU A 160 -4.66 -87.78 -45.88
N ASN A 161 -5.42 -88.85 -46.08
CA ASN A 161 -6.15 -89.53 -44.99
C ASN A 161 -5.28 -90.49 -44.14
N GLU A 162 -4.16 -90.99 -44.69
CA GLU A 162 -3.21 -91.84 -43.98
C GLU A 162 -2.23 -91.00 -43.13
N GLU A 163 -1.89 -89.78 -43.54
CA GLU A 163 -1.09 -88.83 -42.74
C GLU A 163 -1.85 -88.26 -41.53
N LEU A 164 -3.16 -88.02 -41.66
CA LEU A 164 -4.03 -87.56 -40.55
C LEU A 164 -4.28 -88.61 -39.46
N ARG A 165 -3.95 -89.89 -39.70
CA ARG A 165 -4.14 -90.98 -38.72
C ARG A 165 -2.94 -91.27 -37.82
N ASN A 166 -1.74 -90.78 -38.16
CA ASN A 166 -0.48 -91.21 -37.52
C ASN A 166 0.26 -90.12 -36.70
N SER A 167 -0.28 -88.90 -36.54
CA SER A 167 0.34 -87.84 -35.71
C SER A 167 -0.31 -87.70 -34.31
N SER A 168 0.15 -88.54 -33.37
CA SER A 168 0.31 -88.29 -31.91
C SER A 168 -0.80 -87.57 -31.11
N SER A 169 -1.99 -88.16 -30.94
CA SER A 169 -3.07 -87.58 -30.11
C SER A 169 -2.84 -87.62 -28.59
N GLN A 170 -1.86 -88.34 -28.03
CA GLN A 170 -1.81 -88.56 -26.57
C GLN A 170 -1.03 -87.50 -25.77
N THR A 171 -0.13 -86.74 -26.40
CA THR A 171 0.68 -85.70 -25.74
C THR A 171 -0.04 -84.35 -25.72
N GLU A 172 -0.79 -84.03 -26.78
CA GLU A 172 -1.68 -82.87 -26.86
C GLU A 172 -2.86 -82.99 -25.89
N ILE A 173 -3.43 -84.19 -25.69
CA ILE A 173 -4.52 -84.41 -24.73
C ILE A 173 -4.11 -84.07 -23.29
N ASN A 174 -2.84 -84.32 -22.91
CA ASN A 174 -2.36 -83.99 -21.56
C ASN A 174 -2.06 -82.49 -21.39
N GLN A 175 -1.57 -81.82 -22.43
CA GLN A 175 -1.42 -80.36 -22.43
C GLN A 175 -2.79 -79.67 -22.40
N LEU A 176 -3.75 -80.16 -23.18
CA LEU A 176 -5.13 -79.69 -23.16
C LEU A 176 -5.80 -79.90 -21.80
N ARG A 177 -5.56 -81.02 -21.11
CA ARG A 177 -6.05 -81.19 -19.72
C ARG A 177 -5.49 -80.15 -18.76
N THR A 178 -4.20 -79.83 -18.86
CA THR A 178 -3.56 -78.83 -18.00
C THR A 178 -4.09 -77.42 -18.30
N VAL A 179 -4.36 -77.13 -19.58
CA VAL A 179 -5.02 -75.89 -20.03
C VAL A 179 -6.46 -75.84 -19.55
N ILE A 180 -7.20 -76.96 -19.62
CA ILE A 180 -8.58 -77.05 -19.13
C ILE A 180 -8.64 -76.85 -17.61
N ASP A 181 -7.73 -77.44 -16.83
CA ASP A 181 -7.71 -77.27 -15.37
C ASP A 181 -7.39 -75.81 -14.99
N ARG A 182 -6.47 -75.16 -15.71
CA ARG A 182 -6.17 -73.72 -15.55
C ARG A 182 -7.37 -72.86 -15.94
N GLN A 183 -8.00 -73.14 -17.09
CA GLN A 183 -9.22 -72.45 -17.52
C GLN A 183 -10.39 -72.70 -16.56
N THR A 184 -10.44 -73.84 -15.88
CA THR A 184 -11.49 -74.15 -14.90
C THR A 184 -11.35 -73.30 -13.63
N GLU A 185 -10.12 -72.98 -13.19
CA GLU A 185 -9.92 -72.01 -12.11
C GLU A 185 -10.15 -70.56 -12.55
N GLU A 186 -9.70 -70.18 -13.75
CA GLU A 186 -10.01 -68.87 -14.33
C GLU A 186 -11.54 -68.68 -14.48
N LEU A 187 -12.30 -69.73 -14.83
CA LEU A 187 -13.77 -69.74 -14.88
C LEU A 187 -14.42 -69.56 -13.49
N LYS A 188 -13.76 -69.91 -12.38
CA LYS A 188 -14.30 -69.66 -11.01
C LYS A 188 -14.15 -68.21 -10.57
N GLU A 189 -13.24 -67.46 -11.18
CA GLU A 189 -13.12 -66.02 -10.97
C GLU A 189 -14.16 -65.23 -11.79
N ILE A 190 -14.70 -65.82 -12.87
CA ILE A 190 -15.70 -65.15 -13.72
C ILE A 190 -16.96 -64.70 -12.96
N PRO A 191 -17.57 -65.44 -12.02
CA PRO A 191 -18.71 -64.93 -11.25
C PRO A 191 -18.36 -63.72 -10.38
N VAL A 192 -17.14 -63.69 -9.81
CA VAL A 192 -16.66 -62.59 -8.98
C VAL A 192 -16.36 -61.37 -9.84
N LEU A 193 -15.62 -61.57 -10.94
CA LEU A 193 -15.36 -60.54 -11.94
C LEU A 193 -16.65 -60.05 -12.59
N LYS A 194 -17.61 -60.92 -12.88
CA LYS A 194 -18.93 -60.57 -13.40
C LYS A 194 -19.72 -59.75 -12.40
N ASN A 195 -19.69 -60.07 -11.11
CA ASN A 195 -20.33 -59.24 -10.08
C ASN A 195 -19.64 -57.88 -9.95
N GLN A 196 -18.30 -57.85 -9.96
CA GLN A 196 -17.51 -56.62 -9.95
C GLN A 196 -17.84 -55.75 -11.17
N LEU A 197 -17.86 -56.36 -12.35
CA LEU A 197 -18.22 -55.72 -13.61
C LEU A 197 -19.70 -55.34 -13.64
N THR A 198 -20.59 -56.07 -12.98
CA THR A 198 -22.02 -55.70 -12.90
C THR A 198 -22.21 -54.48 -11.99
N ILE A 199 -21.47 -54.38 -10.88
CA ILE A 199 -21.44 -53.20 -10.02
C ILE A 199 -20.80 -52.01 -10.76
N GLU A 200 -19.71 -52.27 -11.50
CA GLU A 200 -19.02 -51.25 -12.27
C GLU A 200 -19.85 -50.81 -13.49
N VAL A 201 -20.56 -51.72 -14.16
CA VAL A 201 -21.50 -51.45 -15.26
C VAL A 201 -22.73 -50.74 -14.73
N THR A 202 -23.29 -51.11 -13.57
CA THR A 202 -24.40 -50.33 -12.99
C THR A 202 -23.97 -48.95 -12.51
N GLY A 203 -22.75 -48.80 -11.98
CA GLY A 203 -22.16 -47.50 -11.65
C GLY A 203 -21.83 -46.68 -12.90
N ARG A 204 -21.34 -47.33 -13.97
CA ARG A 204 -21.14 -46.72 -15.29
C ARG A 204 -22.46 -46.39 -15.95
N ASP A 205 -23.51 -47.19 -15.82
CA ASP A 205 -24.85 -46.92 -16.36
C ASP A 205 -25.49 -45.77 -15.63
N GLN A 206 -25.26 -45.63 -14.31
CA GLN A 206 -25.66 -44.43 -13.56
C GLN A 206 -24.86 -43.21 -14.02
N LYS A 207 -23.55 -43.35 -14.25
CA LYS A 207 -22.71 -42.26 -14.79
C LYS A 207 -23.06 -41.91 -16.23
N ILE A 208 -23.34 -42.90 -17.07
CA ILE A 208 -23.81 -42.75 -18.44
C ILE A 208 -25.15 -42.07 -18.39
N LYS A 209 -26.06 -42.43 -17.49
CA LYS A 209 -27.33 -41.74 -17.33
C LYS A 209 -27.15 -40.28 -16.88
N THR A 210 -26.22 -40.00 -15.95
CA THR A 210 -25.89 -38.61 -15.60
C THR A 210 -25.22 -37.88 -16.76
N TYR A 211 -24.36 -38.55 -17.54
CA TYR A 211 -23.74 -37.98 -18.73
C TYR A 211 -24.70 -37.88 -19.90
N GLU A 212 -25.73 -38.71 -20.00
CA GLU A 212 -26.81 -38.62 -20.98
C GLU A 212 -27.71 -37.46 -20.59
N GLU A 213 -28.01 -37.27 -19.31
CA GLU A 213 -28.69 -36.08 -18.79
C GLU A 213 -27.84 -34.81 -18.98
N GLU A 214 -26.52 -34.89 -18.80
CA GLU A 214 -25.56 -33.81 -19.08
C GLU A 214 -25.39 -33.56 -20.57
N ILE A 215 -25.34 -34.59 -21.41
CA ILE A 215 -25.28 -34.50 -22.88
C ILE A 215 -26.61 -33.98 -23.40
N GLU A 216 -27.74 -34.34 -22.81
CA GLU A 216 -29.04 -33.79 -23.17
C GLU A 216 -29.11 -32.32 -22.73
N SER A 217 -28.59 -31.97 -21.55
CA SER A 217 -28.43 -30.59 -21.09
C SER A 217 -27.46 -29.79 -21.96
N LEU A 218 -26.33 -30.39 -22.37
CA LEU A 218 -25.30 -29.78 -23.20
C LEU A 218 -25.72 -29.72 -24.66
N LYS A 219 -26.47 -30.70 -25.20
CA LYS A 219 -27.13 -30.63 -26.52
C LYS A 219 -28.21 -29.57 -26.50
N GLN A 220 -28.96 -29.45 -25.41
CA GLN A 220 -29.93 -28.40 -25.21
C GLN A 220 -29.27 -27.03 -24.99
N GLN A 221 -27.98 -26.97 -24.60
CA GLN A 221 -27.16 -25.74 -24.62
C GLN A 221 -26.48 -25.48 -25.97
N LEU A 222 -26.08 -26.54 -26.70
CA LEU A 222 -25.49 -26.45 -28.05
C LEU A 222 -26.53 -26.10 -29.11
N SER A 223 -27.82 -26.48 -28.91
CA SER A 223 -28.92 -25.98 -29.74
C SER A 223 -29.22 -24.50 -29.49
N LEU A 224 -28.75 -23.94 -28.36
CA LEU A 224 -29.02 -22.57 -27.91
C LEU A 224 -27.84 -21.60 -28.06
N SER A 225 -26.74 -21.98 -28.72
CA SER A 225 -25.55 -21.12 -28.79
C SER A 225 -24.83 -21.23 -30.13
N GLU A 226 -24.84 -20.12 -30.86
CA GLU A 226 -23.99 -19.69 -31.99
C GLU A 226 -24.17 -20.31 -33.39
N ASP A 227 -24.68 -21.55 -33.54
CA ASP A 227 -24.91 -22.11 -34.89
C ASP A 227 -26.34 -21.88 -35.41
N SER A 228 -27.31 -21.59 -34.53
CA SER A 228 -28.69 -21.26 -34.94
C SER A 228 -28.82 -19.87 -35.54
N ASP A 229 -28.06 -18.88 -35.05
CA ASP A 229 -28.12 -17.51 -35.59
C ASP A 229 -27.46 -17.41 -36.96
N LEU A 230 -26.39 -18.17 -37.20
CA LEU A 230 -25.75 -18.28 -38.51
C LEU A 230 -26.61 -19.10 -39.47
N ARG A 231 -27.18 -20.23 -39.05
CA ARG A 231 -28.15 -20.99 -39.86
C ARG A 231 -29.43 -20.23 -40.14
N GLN A 232 -29.99 -19.49 -39.18
CA GLN A 232 -31.22 -18.71 -39.37
C GLN A 232 -30.98 -17.47 -40.22
N LYS A 233 -29.78 -16.85 -40.17
CA LYS A 233 -29.37 -15.82 -41.13
C LYS A 233 -29.11 -16.40 -42.52
N LEU A 234 -28.50 -17.57 -42.61
CA LEU A 234 -28.27 -18.26 -43.89
C LEU A 234 -29.60 -18.68 -44.51
N GLU A 235 -30.54 -19.19 -43.71
CA GLU A 235 -31.87 -19.62 -44.13
C GLU A 235 -32.80 -18.45 -44.41
N SER A 236 -32.69 -17.32 -43.69
CA SER A 236 -33.38 -16.09 -44.08
C SER A 236 -32.83 -15.53 -45.40
N LYS A 237 -31.51 -15.63 -45.60
CA LYS A 237 -30.86 -15.19 -46.85
C LYS A 237 -31.13 -16.14 -48.01
N ASP A 238 -31.22 -17.45 -47.76
CA ASP A 238 -31.60 -18.44 -48.77
C ASP A 238 -33.08 -18.30 -49.13
N ASN A 239 -33.97 -18.04 -48.16
CA ASN A 239 -35.38 -17.72 -48.43
C ASN A 239 -35.55 -16.38 -49.17
N GLU A 240 -34.71 -15.38 -48.87
CA GLU A 240 -34.68 -14.11 -49.60
C GLU A 240 -34.12 -14.31 -51.02
N ILE A 241 -33.10 -15.15 -51.21
CA ILE A 241 -32.57 -15.55 -52.52
C ILE A 241 -33.60 -16.38 -53.30
N GLU A 242 -34.37 -17.23 -52.65
CA GLU A 242 -35.45 -18.02 -53.27
C GLU A 242 -36.65 -17.14 -53.63
N GLY A 243 -36.99 -16.16 -52.79
CA GLY A 243 -37.96 -15.10 -53.10
C GLY A 243 -37.50 -14.21 -54.27
N LEU A 244 -36.21 -13.85 -54.29
CA LEU A 244 -35.59 -13.11 -55.40
C LEU A 244 -35.49 -13.97 -56.68
N LYS A 245 -35.25 -15.28 -56.56
CA LYS A 245 -35.31 -16.21 -57.70
C LYS A 245 -36.72 -16.37 -58.24
N ASN A 246 -37.72 -16.44 -57.38
CA ASN A 246 -39.11 -16.53 -57.80
C ASN A 246 -39.55 -15.22 -58.46
N THR A 247 -39.17 -14.06 -57.91
CA THR A 247 -39.42 -12.76 -58.59
C THR A 247 -38.61 -12.59 -59.87
N ILE A 248 -37.37 -13.07 -59.94
CA ILE A 248 -36.62 -13.10 -61.22
C ILE A 248 -37.28 -14.06 -62.20
N SER A 249 -37.77 -15.22 -61.77
CA SER A 249 -38.51 -16.17 -62.62
C SER A 249 -39.85 -15.59 -63.06
N ASP A 250 -40.53 -14.83 -62.22
CA ASP A 250 -41.78 -14.15 -62.54
C ASP A 250 -41.52 -12.99 -63.50
N LEU A 251 -40.45 -12.22 -63.30
CA LEU A 251 -40.00 -11.18 -64.24
C LEU A 251 -39.48 -11.79 -65.55
N GLU A 252 -38.83 -12.95 -65.53
CA GLU A 252 -38.42 -13.68 -66.73
C GLU A 252 -39.63 -14.25 -67.47
N ASN A 253 -40.64 -14.72 -66.75
CA ASN A 253 -41.91 -15.15 -67.34
C ASN A 253 -42.73 -13.97 -67.84
N GLU A 254 -42.69 -12.81 -67.18
CA GLU A 254 -43.34 -11.57 -67.61
C GLU A 254 -42.60 -10.98 -68.83
N VAL A 255 -41.27 -11.02 -68.85
CA VAL A 255 -40.45 -10.69 -70.03
C VAL A 255 -40.70 -11.69 -71.15
N LYS A 256 -40.92 -12.98 -70.85
CA LYS A 256 -41.26 -14.01 -71.84
C LYS A 256 -42.69 -13.84 -72.37
N GLU A 257 -43.65 -13.46 -71.53
CA GLU A 257 -45.02 -13.09 -71.96
C GLU A 257 -45.04 -11.78 -72.75
N LEU A 258 -44.18 -10.81 -72.41
CA LEU A 258 -43.97 -9.58 -73.19
C LEU A 258 -43.29 -9.87 -74.53
N LYS A 259 -42.38 -10.85 -74.58
CA LYS A 259 -41.69 -11.30 -75.79
C LYS A 259 -42.57 -12.18 -76.69
N ASP A 260 -43.45 -13.00 -76.10
CA ASP A 260 -44.45 -13.80 -76.82
C ASP A 260 -45.60 -12.90 -77.34
N LYS A 261 -45.83 -11.72 -76.73
CA LYS A 261 -46.70 -10.65 -77.27
C LYS A 261 -46.09 -9.87 -78.45
N GLU A 262 -44.78 -9.97 -78.69
CA GLU A 262 -44.14 -9.39 -79.89
C GLU A 262 -44.20 -10.33 -81.12
N GLU A 263 -44.51 -11.62 -80.95
CA GLU A 263 -44.49 -12.61 -82.03
C GLU A 263 -45.83 -13.34 -82.23
N THR A 264 -46.97 -12.65 -82.27
CA THR A 264 -48.11 -13.05 -83.14
C THR A 264 -49.03 -11.84 -83.38
N PRO A 265 -49.32 -11.44 -84.63
CA PRO A 265 -50.22 -10.33 -84.91
C PRO A 265 -51.67 -10.84 -84.85
N ASP A 266 -52.39 -10.52 -83.77
CA ASP A 266 -53.84 -10.73 -83.75
C ASP A 266 -54.51 -9.51 -84.43
N ASP A 267 -54.76 -9.67 -85.73
CA ASP A 267 -55.30 -8.67 -86.68
C ASP A 267 -56.65 -8.03 -86.26
N ASN A 268 -57.25 -8.43 -85.13
CA ASN A 268 -58.51 -7.89 -84.62
C ASN A 268 -58.35 -6.63 -83.74
N GLU A 269 -57.27 -6.50 -82.95
CA GLU A 269 -57.06 -5.29 -82.13
C GLU A 269 -56.61 -4.09 -82.99
N ILE A 270 -55.91 -4.35 -84.10
CA ILE A 270 -55.51 -3.30 -85.06
C ILE A 270 -56.74 -2.72 -85.80
N ALA A 271 -57.79 -3.53 -86.02
CA ALA A 271 -59.04 -3.06 -86.62
C ALA A 271 -59.87 -2.21 -85.64
N GLN A 272 -59.84 -2.56 -84.35
CA GLN A 272 -60.51 -1.82 -83.27
C GLN A 272 -59.79 -0.51 -82.95
N LEU A 273 -58.46 -0.53 -82.83
CA LEU A 273 -57.63 0.66 -82.61
C LEU A 273 -57.65 1.61 -83.82
N LYS A 274 -57.78 1.12 -85.07
CA LYS A 274 -57.99 1.99 -86.24
C LYS A 274 -59.35 2.71 -86.21
N SER A 275 -60.40 2.04 -85.75
CA SER A 275 -61.73 2.63 -85.54
C SER A 275 -61.68 3.70 -84.43
N GLU A 276 -60.98 3.43 -83.34
CA GLU A 276 -60.84 4.32 -82.19
C GLU A 276 -59.94 5.52 -82.47
N ILE A 277 -58.86 5.34 -83.26
CA ILE A 277 -58.02 6.42 -83.76
C ILE A 277 -58.78 7.34 -84.74
N THR A 278 -59.74 6.82 -85.53
CA THR A 278 -60.61 7.68 -86.35
C THR A 278 -61.59 8.50 -85.52
N SER A 279 -62.14 7.94 -84.43
CA SER A 279 -63.01 8.69 -83.50
C SER A 279 -62.23 9.71 -82.67
N LEU A 280 -61.03 9.38 -82.18
CA LEU A 280 -60.16 10.29 -81.42
C LEU A 280 -59.53 11.40 -82.30
N LYS A 281 -59.42 11.21 -83.61
CA LYS A 281 -59.06 12.29 -84.56
C LYS A 281 -60.21 13.28 -84.80
N GLU A 282 -61.45 12.79 -84.82
CA GLU A 282 -62.64 13.64 -84.90
C GLU A 282 -62.87 14.41 -83.59
N GLU A 283 -62.55 13.81 -82.43
CA GLU A 283 -62.61 14.45 -81.11
C GLU A 283 -61.52 15.51 -80.90
N ASN A 284 -60.31 15.30 -81.41
CA ASN A 284 -59.23 16.29 -81.37
C ASN A 284 -59.44 17.51 -82.29
N GLU A 285 -60.23 17.39 -83.36
CA GLU A 285 -60.68 18.55 -84.16
C GLU A 285 -61.71 19.42 -83.40
N VAL A 286 -62.49 18.82 -82.49
CA VAL A 286 -63.46 19.54 -81.65
C VAL A 286 -62.77 20.26 -80.47
N LEU A 287 -61.71 19.70 -79.91
CA LEU A 287 -61.02 20.25 -78.73
C LEU A 287 -60.08 21.45 -79.02
N LYS A 288 -59.90 21.85 -80.29
CA LYS A 288 -59.24 23.12 -80.65
C LYS A 288 -60.16 24.35 -80.53
N ILE A 289 -61.44 24.14 -80.21
CA ILE A 289 -62.44 25.20 -80.02
C ILE A 289 -63.07 25.07 -78.64
N SER A 290 -62.35 25.39 -77.57
CA SER A 290 -62.90 26.10 -76.40
C SER A 290 -61.86 26.24 -75.29
N SER A 291 -61.10 27.32 -75.40
CA SER A 291 -60.56 28.03 -74.26
C SER A 291 -61.62 28.27 -73.16
N GLY A 292 -61.33 27.81 -71.94
CA GLY A 292 -61.87 28.41 -70.70
C GLY A 292 -62.58 27.45 -69.74
N ASN A 293 -61.83 26.80 -68.85
CA ASN A 293 -62.02 26.91 -67.38
C ASN A 293 -60.99 26.07 -66.61
N VAL A 294 -60.50 26.66 -65.52
CA VAL A 294 -59.48 26.11 -64.62
C VAL A 294 -60.06 24.93 -63.82
N SER A 295 -59.29 23.85 -63.66
CA SER A 295 -59.59 22.75 -62.72
C SER A 295 -58.32 22.22 -62.03
N SER A 296 -58.57 21.57 -60.90
CA SER A 296 -57.73 21.26 -59.74
C SER A 296 -56.36 20.61 -59.96
N ASP A 297 -56.08 20.04 -61.14
CA ASP A 297 -54.91 19.16 -61.31
C ASP A 297 -53.58 19.91 -61.47
N ASN A 298 -53.61 21.18 -61.88
CA ASN A 298 -52.39 22.01 -61.96
C ASN A 298 -51.87 22.48 -60.60
N MET A 299 -52.66 22.37 -59.51
CA MET A 299 -52.19 22.75 -58.17
C MET A 299 -51.27 21.68 -57.59
N SER A 300 -51.52 20.39 -57.90
CA SER A 300 -50.73 19.27 -57.39
C SER A 300 -49.32 19.25 -57.98
N THR A 301 -49.19 19.49 -59.29
CA THR A 301 -47.89 19.54 -59.97
C THR A 301 -47.03 20.74 -59.54
N LEU A 302 -47.65 21.88 -59.20
CA LEU A 302 -46.95 23.05 -58.67
C LEU A 302 -46.50 22.86 -57.21
N ILE A 303 -47.26 22.11 -56.41
CA ILE A 303 -46.90 21.77 -55.03
C ILE A 303 -45.75 20.75 -55.00
N GLU A 304 -45.75 19.79 -55.91
CA GLU A 304 -44.69 18.79 -56.04
C GLU A 304 -43.36 19.43 -56.47
N ASP A 305 -43.39 20.33 -57.45
CA ASP A 305 -42.21 21.13 -57.85
C ASP A 305 -41.68 22.04 -56.73
N PHE A 306 -42.57 22.60 -55.91
CA PHE A 306 -42.18 23.41 -54.75
C PHE A 306 -41.55 22.57 -53.64
N THR A 307 -42.08 21.36 -53.41
CA THR A 307 -41.56 20.41 -52.43
C THR A 307 -40.16 19.94 -52.83
N ASN A 308 -39.96 19.60 -54.11
CA ASN A 308 -38.66 19.18 -54.63
C ASN A 308 -37.60 20.29 -54.51
N LYS A 309 -37.95 21.54 -54.87
CA LYS A 309 -37.04 22.68 -54.67
C LYS A 309 -36.78 23.04 -53.21
N SER A 310 -37.76 22.82 -52.34
CA SER A 310 -37.57 22.99 -50.90
C SER A 310 -36.59 21.96 -50.34
N ASN A 311 -36.66 20.71 -50.82
CA ASN A 311 -35.74 19.65 -50.44
C ASN A 311 -34.31 19.91 -50.95
N GLU A 312 -34.16 20.33 -52.21
CA GLU A 312 -32.87 20.79 -52.75
C GLU A 312 -32.29 21.97 -51.96
N LEU A 313 -33.13 22.94 -51.54
CA LEU A 313 -32.70 24.09 -50.75
C LEU A 313 -32.26 23.68 -49.33
N ILE A 314 -32.91 22.69 -48.73
CA ILE A 314 -32.53 22.10 -47.44
C ILE A 314 -31.18 21.39 -47.56
N GLU A 315 -30.96 20.64 -48.62
CA GLU A 315 -29.71 19.94 -48.89
C GLU A 315 -28.54 20.90 -49.09
N VAL A 316 -28.71 21.92 -49.94
CA VAL A 316 -27.71 22.98 -50.17
C VAL A 316 -27.42 23.78 -48.90
N LYS A 317 -28.43 24.01 -48.04
CA LYS A 317 -28.23 24.68 -46.75
C LYS A 317 -27.44 23.80 -45.77
N SER A 318 -27.64 22.48 -45.82
CA SER A 318 -26.86 21.52 -45.04
C SER A 318 -25.39 21.49 -45.50
N GLU A 319 -25.14 21.51 -46.81
CA GLU A 319 -23.79 21.54 -47.39
C GLU A 319 -23.08 22.86 -47.07
N LEU A 320 -23.77 24.00 -47.18
CA LEU A 320 -23.22 25.30 -46.79
C LEU A 320 -22.83 25.34 -45.31
N GLN A 321 -23.60 24.67 -44.44
CA GLN A 321 -23.30 24.57 -43.02
C GLN A 321 -22.07 23.69 -42.78
N LYS A 322 -21.97 22.53 -43.43
CA LYS A 322 -20.78 21.66 -43.40
C LYS A 322 -19.52 22.40 -43.86
N VAL A 323 -19.61 23.20 -44.92
CA VAL A 323 -18.48 24.01 -45.42
C VAL A 323 -18.09 25.11 -44.44
N LYS A 324 -19.06 25.77 -43.79
CA LYS A 324 -18.77 26.77 -42.73
C LYS A 324 -18.08 26.15 -41.52
N ASP A 325 -18.50 24.95 -41.11
CA ASP A 325 -17.92 24.26 -39.96
C ASP A 325 -16.52 23.74 -40.30
N LEU A 326 -16.30 23.20 -41.50
CA LEU A 326 -14.97 22.87 -42.02
C LEU A 326 -14.05 24.10 -42.10
N ASN A 327 -14.57 25.26 -42.50
CA ASN A 327 -13.78 26.49 -42.54
C ASN A 327 -13.39 26.98 -41.14
N LYS A 328 -14.28 26.87 -40.15
CA LYS A 328 -13.95 27.15 -38.74
C LYS A 328 -12.89 26.19 -38.21
N ILE A 329 -13.00 24.90 -38.49
CA ILE A 329 -12.00 23.89 -38.10
C ILE A 329 -10.62 24.22 -38.72
N ASN A 330 -10.60 24.61 -39.99
CA ASN A 330 -9.37 25.04 -40.65
C ASN A 330 -8.81 26.33 -40.06
N GLU A 331 -9.65 27.31 -39.70
CA GLU A 331 -9.21 28.50 -38.97
C GLU A 331 -8.57 28.15 -37.62
N PHE A 332 -9.20 27.26 -36.84
CA PHE A 332 -8.64 26.77 -35.57
C PHE A 332 -7.27 26.10 -35.78
N LYS A 333 -7.15 25.23 -36.78
CA LYS A 333 -5.90 24.54 -37.10
C LYS A 333 -4.81 25.49 -37.60
N ILE A 334 -5.17 26.55 -38.32
CA ILE A 334 -4.24 27.62 -38.73
C ILE A 334 -3.78 28.46 -37.53
N THR A 335 -4.65 28.76 -36.56
CA THR A 335 -4.23 29.43 -35.31
C THR A 335 -3.35 28.55 -34.45
N GLU A 336 -3.63 27.25 -34.38
CA GLU A 336 -2.81 26.28 -33.67
C GLU A 336 -1.41 26.16 -34.29
N LEU A 337 -1.32 26.00 -35.62
CA LEU A 337 -0.06 26.01 -36.36
C LEU A 337 0.69 27.35 -36.27
N LYS A 338 -0.01 28.48 -36.12
CA LYS A 338 0.64 29.78 -35.86
C LYS A 338 1.21 29.87 -34.45
N ASN A 339 0.50 29.34 -33.45
CA ASN A 339 0.97 29.28 -32.06
C ASN A 339 2.14 28.30 -31.91
N GLU A 340 2.10 27.18 -32.63
CA GLU A 340 3.18 26.19 -32.67
C GLU A 340 4.41 26.73 -33.40
N ASN A 341 4.23 27.45 -34.51
CA ASN A 341 5.32 28.18 -35.15
C ASN A 341 5.88 29.32 -34.28
N ALA A 342 5.07 29.97 -33.44
CA ALA A 342 5.57 30.96 -32.48
C ALA A 342 6.44 30.30 -31.40
N LYS A 343 6.02 29.13 -30.87
CA LYS A 343 6.82 28.31 -29.94
C LYS A 343 8.12 27.79 -30.57
N LEU A 344 8.10 27.44 -31.86
CA LEU A 344 9.30 27.06 -32.62
C LEU A 344 10.22 28.25 -32.94
N LYS A 345 9.70 29.48 -32.94
CA LYS A 345 10.50 30.69 -33.19
C LYS A 345 11.18 31.20 -31.93
N ASP A 346 10.56 31.01 -30.77
CA ASP A 346 11.14 31.35 -29.46
C ASP A 346 12.24 30.36 -29.01
N SER A 347 12.31 29.18 -29.64
CA SER A 347 13.35 28.16 -29.40
C SER A 347 14.57 28.26 -30.34
N VAL A 348 14.63 29.25 -31.25
CA VAL A 348 15.74 29.40 -32.23
C VAL A 348 16.69 30.56 -31.90
N ASN A 349 16.44 31.34 -30.85
CA ASN A 349 17.37 32.39 -30.40
C ASN A 349 17.69 32.24 -28.91
N THR A 350 18.67 31.39 -28.59
CA THR A 350 19.69 31.63 -27.55
C THR A 350 20.68 30.47 -27.54
N ASP A 351 21.97 30.81 -27.43
CA ASP A 351 23.14 29.95 -27.59
C ASP A 351 23.25 28.78 -26.58
N ASP A 352 23.84 27.68 -27.07
CA ASP A 352 24.69 26.70 -26.38
C ASP A 352 24.47 26.44 -24.87
N THR A 353 23.68 25.42 -24.51
CA THR A 353 24.05 24.32 -23.57
C THR A 353 22.93 23.29 -23.42
N PRO A 354 23.22 21.97 -23.34
CA PRO A 354 22.21 20.93 -23.21
C PRO A 354 21.82 20.76 -21.74
N VAL A 355 20.56 21.06 -21.39
CA VAL A 355 19.98 20.72 -20.09
C VAL A 355 18.79 19.78 -20.29
N GLN A 356 18.77 18.76 -19.44
CA GLN A 356 17.94 17.57 -19.45
C GLN A 356 16.44 17.90 -19.48
N SER A 357 15.71 17.12 -20.26
CA SER A 357 14.25 17.09 -20.32
C SER A 357 13.66 16.54 -19.01
N ASP A 358 12.80 17.32 -18.39
CA ASP A 358 11.97 16.90 -17.24
C ASP A 358 10.92 15.86 -17.68
N ASP A 359 11.13 14.59 -17.29
CA ASP A 359 10.25 13.46 -17.60
C ASP A 359 8.84 13.57 -16.96
N SER A 360 8.64 14.48 -16.00
CA SER A 360 7.34 14.66 -15.32
C SER A 360 6.24 15.28 -16.20
N VAL A 361 6.60 16.06 -17.23
CA VAL A 361 5.62 16.74 -18.08
C VAL A 361 5.14 15.81 -19.19
N ASN A 362 6.02 14.97 -19.72
CA ASN A 362 5.68 14.01 -20.77
C ASN A 362 4.76 12.89 -20.27
N GLU A 363 4.96 12.38 -19.06
CA GLU A 363 4.06 11.38 -18.48
C GLU A 363 2.64 11.95 -18.27
N LYS A 364 2.54 13.22 -17.88
CA LYS A 364 1.25 13.89 -17.64
C LYS A 364 0.52 14.23 -18.94
N ILE A 365 1.25 14.61 -19.99
CA ILE A 365 0.70 14.82 -21.33
C ILE A 365 0.25 13.48 -21.94
N ASN A 366 0.99 12.40 -21.73
CA ASN A 366 0.61 11.07 -22.23
C ASN A 366 -0.63 10.52 -21.49
N SER A 367 -0.70 10.71 -20.17
CA SER A 367 -1.88 10.37 -19.38
C SER A 367 -3.13 11.16 -19.81
N LEU A 368 -2.98 12.47 -20.05
CA LEU A 368 -4.08 13.31 -20.54
C LEU A 368 -4.50 12.94 -21.96
N LYS A 369 -3.57 12.61 -22.86
CA LYS A 369 -3.87 12.13 -24.21
C LYS A 369 -4.63 10.81 -24.18
N GLN A 370 -4.25 9.88 -23.30
CA GLN A 370 -4.91 8.59 -23.18
C GLN A 370 -6.33 8.73 -22.60
N GLN A 371 -6.52 9.61 -21.63
CA GLN A 371 -7.87 9.95 -21.13
C GLN A 371 -8.73 10.66 -22.18
N LEU A 372 -8.14 11.47 -23.05
CA LEU A 372 -8.89 12.12 -24.14
C LEU A 372 -9.36 11.08 -25.18
N LEU A 373 -8.49 10.13 -25.53
CA LEU A 373 -8.77 9.05 -26.48
C LEU A 373 -9.89 8.14 -25.98
N GLU A 374 -9.83 7.72 -24.70
CA GLU A 374 -10.88 6.91 -24.07
C GLU A 374 -12.24 7.63 -24.00
N LYS A 375 -12.23 8.96 -23.90
CA LYS A 375 -13.46 9.77 -23.92
C LYS A 375 -14.01 9.95 -25.34
N GLU A 376 -13.16 10.06 -26.36
CA GLU A 376 -13.57 10.08 -27.77
C GLU A 376 -14.21 8.74 -28.17
N ASP A 377 -13.61 7.61 -27.81
CA ASP A 377 -14.18 6.27 -28.09
C ASP A 377 -15.55 6.08 -27.42
N LEU A 378 -15.71 6.59 -26.19
CA LEU A 378 -16.99 6.53 -25.47
C LEU A 378 -18.07 7.42 -26.11
N ILE A 379 -17.71 8.59 -26.63
CA ILE A 379 -18.62 9.47 -27.36
C ILE A 379 -19.05 8.81 -28.67
N GLN A 380 -18.12 8.20 -29.40
CA GLN A 380 -18.40 7.53 -30.67
C GLN A 380 -19.36 6.34 -30.48
N SER A 381 -19.15 5.53 -29.44
CA SER A 381 -20.07 4.45 -29.06
C SER A 381 -21.46 4.96 -28.69
N LYS A 382 -21.56 6.12 -28.01
CA LYS A 382 -22.85 6.72 -27.64
C LYS A 382 -23.57 7.36 -28.82
N ASP A 383 -22.85 7.92 -29.78
CA ASP A 383 -23.43 8.44 -31.03
C ASP A 383 -23.98 7.31 -31.91
N GLU A 384 -23.33 6.15 -31.95
CA GLU A 384 -23.87 4.95 -32.61
C GLU A 384 -25.14 4.44 -31.92
N GLU A 385 -25.18 4.45 -30.59
CA GLU A 385 -26.36 4.06 -29.81
C GLU A 385 -27.53 5.04 -30.02
N ILE A 386 -27.25 6.35 -30.08
CA ILE A 386 -28.26 7.38 -30.42
C ILE A 386 -28.78 7.19 -31.85
N LYS A 387 -27.90 6.86 -32.81
CA LYS A 387 -28.30 6.61 -34.20
C LYS A 387 -29.24 5.40 -34.30
N THR A 388 -28.92 4.29 -33.66
CA THR A 388 -29.80 3.10 -33.63
C THR A 388 -31.14 3.39 -32.95
N LEU A 389 -31.17 4.19 -31.89
CA LEU A 389 -32.43 4.60 -31.26
C LEU A 389 -33.26 5.51 -32.17
N LYS A 390 -32.62 6.36 -32.98
CA LYS A 390 -33.30 7.25 -33.92
C LYS A 390 -33.92 6.48 -35.09
N ASP A 391 -33.17 5.54 -35.65
CA ASP A 391 -33.64 4.65 -36.72
C ASP A 391 -34.84 3.80 -36.24
N ASN A 392 -34.80 3.35 -34.98
CA ASN A 392 -35.91 2.61 -34.36
C ASN A 392 -37.16 3.48 -34.12
N ILE A 393 -37.00 4.76 -33.79
CA ILE A 393 -38.14 5.69 -33.62
C ILE A 393 -38.77 6.00 -34.99
N GLU A 394 -37.97 6.21 -36.03
CA GLU A 394 -38.44 6.49 -37.39
C GLU A 394 -39.23 5.29 -37.96
N SER A 395 -38.75 4.06 -37.71
CA SER A 395 -39.49 2.85 -38.08
C SER A 395 -40.81 2.65 -37.32
N ALA A 396 -40.94 3.17 -36.09
CA ALA A 396 -42.16 3.09 -35.29
C ALA A 396 -43.19 4.16 -35.69
N GLU A 397 -42.75 5.32 -36.18
CA GLU A 397 -43.64 6.39 -36.70
C GLU A 397 -44.29 6.02 -38.03
N ASP A 398 -43.64 5.20 -38.87
CA ASP A 398 -44.23 4.73 -40.14
C ASP A 398 -45.27 3.62 -39.95
N VAL A 399 -45.11 2.76 -38.93
CA VAL A 399 -46.12 1.74 -38.56
C VAL A 399 -47.39 2.36 -37.98
N SER A 400 -47.31 3.56 -37.40
CA SER A 400 -48.46 4.26 -36.80
C SER A 400 -49.49 4.78 -37.81
N LYS A 401 -49.21 4.79 -39.13
CA LYS A 401 -50.10 5.38 -40.13
C LYS A 401 -51.14 4.41 -40.71
N GLU A 402 -51.09 3.11 -40.39
CA GLU A 402 -51.78 2.09 -41.21
C GLU A 402 -52.84 1.21 -40.52
N LEU A 403 -53.25 1.40 -39.26
CA LEU A 403 -54.14 0.43 -38.59
C LEU A 403 -55.36 1.03 -37.88
N ASP A 404 -56.53 0.46 -38.19
CA ASP A 404 -57.91 0.95 -37.97
C ASP A 404 -58.63 0.24 -36.79
N ASP A 405 -57.90 -0.45 -35.90
CA ASP A 405 -58.47 -1.25 -34.80
C ASP A 405 -58.34 -0.57 -33.41
N GLU A 406 -59.49 -0.24 -32.80
CA GLU A 406 -59.62 0.58 -31.58
C GLU A 406 -59.02 -0.04 -30.29
N GLU A 407 -58.77 -1.35 -30.26
CA GLU A 407 -58.29 -2.07 -29.08
C GLU A 407 -56.76 -2.04 -28.98
N GLU A 408 -56.04 -2.23 -30.11
CA GLU A 408 -54.59 -2.03 -30.19
C GLU A 408 -54.20 -0.55 -30.04
N LEU A 409 -55.04 0.38 -30.52
CA LEU A 409 -54.83 1.83 -30.35
C LEU A 409 -54.83 2.26 -28.88
N ASN A 410 -55.58 1.58 -28.01
CA ASN A 410 -55.64 1.90 -26.58
C ASN A 410 -54.41 1.35 -25.82
N GLU A 411 -53.94 0.16 -26.17
CA GLU A 411 -52.67 -0.37 -25.63
C GLU A 411 -51.47 0.43 -26.12
N LEU A 412 -51.45 0.85 -27.39
CA LEU A 412 -50.45 1.77 -27.93
C LEU A 412 -50.51 3.14 -27.26
N LYS A 413 -51.70 3.70 -27.00
CA LYS A 413 -51.83 4.96 -26.24
C LYS A 413 -51.32 4.84 -24.81
N GLN A 414 -51.54 3.71 -24.16
CA GLN A 414 -51.05 3.47 -22.79
C GLN A 414 -49.54 3.25 -22.77
N SER A 415 -48.99 2.54 -23.77
CA SER A 415 -47.55 2.38 -23.98
C SER A 415 -46.88 3.72 -24.30
N LEU A 416 -47.51 4.54 -25.17
CA LEU A 416 -47.05 5.87 -25.52
C LEU A 416 -47.09 6.80 -24.30
N ALA A 417 -48.15 6.76 -23.49
CA ALA A 417 -48.22 7.53 -22.24
C ALA A 417 -47.12 7.14 -21.24
N ASN A 418 -46.83 5.85 -21.11
CA ASN A 418 -45.73 5.36 -20.27
C ASN A 418 -44.37 5.80 -20.82
N LYS A 419 -44.16 5.72 -22.13
CA LYS A 419 -42.94 6.20 -22.81
C LYS A 419 -42.76 7.72 -22.70
N THR A 420 -43.85 8.49 -22.79
CA THR A 420 -43.82 9.94 -22.59
C THR A 420 -43.47 10.28 -21.13
N GLN A 421 -44.01 9.53 -20.17
CA GLN A 421 -43.65 9.70 -18.76
C GLN A 421 -42.17 9.33 -18.50
N GLU A 422 -41.67 8.27 -19.14
CA GLU A 422 -40.26 7.86 -19.07
C GLU A 422 -39.34 8.92 -19.70
N TYR A 423 -39.74 9.51 -20.83
CA TYR A 423 -39.06 10.62 -21.48
C TYR A 423 -39.05 11.89 -20.61
N ASP A 424 -40.17 12.25 -20.00
CA ASP A 424 -40.25 13.40 -19.07
C ASP A 424 -39.34 13.19 -17.85
N THR A 425 -39.24 11.95 -17.37
CA THR A 425 -38.36 11.60 -16.25
C THR A 425 -36.88 11.71 -16.66
N LEU A 426 -36.52 11.21 -17.84
CA LEU A 426 -35.19 11.34 -18.44
C LEU A 426 -34.82 12.81 -18.71
N GLN A 427 -35.78 13.63 -19.14
CA GLN A 427 -35.59 15.05 -19.38
C GLN A 427 -35.35 15.81 -18.07
N LEU A 428 -36.01 15.42 -16.98
CA LEU A 428 -35.73 15.96 -15.64
C LEU A 428 -34.32 15.58 -15.16
N ASP A 429 -33.93 14.33 -15.38
CA ASP A 429 -32.61 13.79 -15.02
C ASP A 429 -31.47 14.48 -15.80
N LEU A 430 -31.72 14.82 -17.07
CA LEU A 430 -30.83 15.65 -17.91
C LEU A 430 -30.67 17.07 -17.36
N VAL A 431 -31.76 17.70 -16.91
CA VAL A 431 -31.71 19.05 -16.33
C VAL A 431 -30.93 19.05 -15.01
N GLU A 432 -31.06 18.01 -14.18
CA GLU A 432 -30.26 17.88 -12.95
C GLU A 432 -28.77 17.62 -13.23
N LYS A 433 -28.46 16.82 -14.26
CA LYS A 433 -27.07 16.61 -14.71
C LYS A 433 -26.46 17.89 -15.28
N ASP A 434 -27.21 18.68 -16.04
CA ASP A 434 -26.77 20.00 -16.53
C ASP A 434 -26.50 20.99 -15.39
N ALA A 435 -27.31 20.97 -14.33
CA ALA A 435 -27.06 21.77 -13.13
C ALA A 435 -25.76 21.32 -12.41
N THR A 436 -25.50 20.02 -12.40
CA THR A 436 -24.28 19.44 -11.83
C THR A 436 -23.04 19.80 -12.66
N ILE A 437 -23.14 19.75 -14.00
CA ILE A 437 -22.07 20.16 -14.91
C ILE A 437 -21.73 21.64 -14.72
N LYS A 438 -22.74 22.52 -14.59
CA LYS A 438 -22.53 23.94 -14.29
C LYS A 438 -21.82 24.16 -12.95
N SER A 439 -22.16 23.38 -11.93
CA SER A 439 -21.46 23.41 -10.63
C SER A 439 -19.98 23.02 -10.77
N PHE A 440 -19.68 21.97 -11.54
CA PHE A 440 -18.29 21.58 -11.80
C PHE A 440 -17.53 22.60 -12.65
N GLN A 441 -18.17 23.24 -13.63
CA GLN A 441 -17.58 24.33 -14.39
C GLN A 441 -17.19 25.52 -13.48
N GLN A 442 -18.06 25.90 -12.54
CA GLN A 442 -17.74 26.94 -11.55
C GLN A 442 -16.57 26.54 -10.63
N GLN A 443 -16.49 25.27 -10.23
CA GLN A 443 -15.36 24.77 -9.44
C GLN A 443 -14.05 24.80 -10.23
N TYR A 444 -14.09 24.45 -11.52
CA TYR A 444 -12.93 24.50 -12.40
C TYR A 444 -12.44 25.94 -12.58
N GLU A 445 -13.34 26.88 -12.84
CA GLU A 445 -13.02 28.31 -12.98
C GLU A 445 -12.40 28.87 -11.68
N THR A 446 -12.86 28.40 -10.52
CA THR A 446 -12.26 28.76 -9.22
C THR A 446 -10.84 28.18 -9.06
N LEU A 447 -10.61 26.95 -9.49
CA LEU A 447 -9.29 26.31 -9.46
C LEU A 447 -8.31 26.96 -10.44
N GLU A 448 -8.78 27.32 -11.63
CA GLU A 448 -7.98 28.02 -12.65
C GLU A 448 -7.53 29.39 -12.14
N ASN A 449 -8.42 30.16 -11.54
CA ASN A 449 -8.06 31.44 -10.91
C ASN A 449 -7.00 31.26 -9.82
N LYS A 450 -7.15 30.23 -8.98
CA LYS A 450 -6.18 29.94 -7.91
C LYS A 450 -4.82 29.49 -8.45
N ASN A 451 -4.81 28.79 -9.58
CA ASN A 451 -3.58 28.39 -10.25
C ASN A 451 -2.87 29.61 -10.87
N ASN A 452 -3.63 30.56 -11.42
CA ASN A 452 -3.08 31.82 -11.91
C ASN A 452 -2.49 32.67 -10.77
N GLU A 453 -3.15 32.73 -9.61
CA GLU A 453 -2.62 33.40 -8.41
C GLU A 453 -1.30 32.75 -7.93
N LEU A 454 -1.25 31.41 -7.89
CA LEU A 454 -0.03 30.68 -7.53
C LEU A 454 1.12 30.91 -8.53
N GLN A 455 0.79 31.04 -9.82
CA GLN A 455 1.77 31.36 -10.86
C GLN A 455 2.33 32.77 -10.67
N GLU A 456 1.48 33.76 -10.38
CA GLU A 456 1.94 35.12 -10.07
C GLU A 456 2.82 35.18 -8.83
N ASP A 457 2.49 34.39 -7.79
CA ASP A 457 3.31 34.34 -6.57
C ASP A 457 4.65 33.63 -6.82
N TYR A 458 4.67 32.59 -7.66
CA TYR A 458 5.91 31.95 -8.10
C TYR A 458 6.82 32.95 -8.83
N ASP A 459 6.27 33.74 -9.75
CA ASP A 459 7.02 34.74 -10.51
C ASP A 459 7.61 35.82 -9.59
N LYS A 460 6.85 36.29 -8.58
CA LYS A 460 7.35 37.24 -7.57
C LYS A 460 8.50 36.66 -6.74
N ILE A 461 8.36 35.43 -6.25
CA ILE A 461 9.40 34.76 -5.46
C ILE A 461 10.68 34.62 -6.30
N ASN A 462 10.54 34.30 -7.59
CA ASN A 462 11.67 34.15 -8.47
C ASN A 462 12.39 35.49 -8.75
N GLU A 463 11.63 36.59 -8.85
CA GLU A 463 12.17 37.94 -8.94
C GLU A 463 12.91 38.35 -7.66
N GLU A 464 12.35 38.08 -6.48
CA GLU A 464 13.02 38.30 -5.19
C GLU A 464 14.31 37.49 -5.06
N LEU A 465 14.31 36.23 -5.51
CA LEU A 465 15.48 35.37 -5.49
C LEU A 465 16.61 35.91 -6.38
N ASN A 466 16.27 36.46 -7.55
CA ASN A 466 17.24 37.07 -8.45
C ASN A 466 17.85 38.34 -7.85
N GLN A 467 17.04 39.20 -7.20
CA GLN A 467 17.53 40.37 -6.48
C GLN A 467 18.48 39.99 -5.33
N LEU A 468 18.16 38.91 -4.60
CA LEU A 468 19.01 38.43 -3.51
C LEU A 468 20.36 37.88 -4.03
N LYS A 469 20.36 37.20 -5.18
CA LYS A 469 21.58 36.71 -5.85
C LYS A 469 22.47 37.87 -6.30
N GLU A 470 21.91 38.91 -6.90
CA GLU A 470 22.66 40.11 -7.29
C GLU A 470 23.34 40.76 -6.08
N LYS A 471 22.58 40.96 -4.98
CA LYS A 471 23.12 41.52 -3.75
C LYS A 471 24.22 40.65 -3.12
N THR A 472 24.08 39.33 -3.19
CA THR A 472 25.10 38.39 -2.71
C THR A 472 26.38 38.49 -3.55
N ASN A 473 26.25 38.66 -4.86
CA ASN A 473 27.39 38.84 -5.75
C ASN A 473 28.13 40.17 -5.48
N GLU A 474 27.40 41.26 -5.23
CA GLU A 474 27.99 42.54 -4.83
C GLU A 474 28.79 42.42 -3.52
N GLN A 475 28.22 41.76 -2.52
CA GLN A 475 28.90 41.53 -1.24
C GLN A 475 30.15 40.66 -1.38
N ASN A 476 30.11 39.64 -2.24
CA ASN A 476 31.29 38.80 -2.52
C ASN A 476 32.41 39.57 -3.21
N LEU A 477 32.07 40.49 -4.13
CA LEU A 477 33.03 41.42 -4.74
C LEU A 477 33.68 42.33 -3.69
N GLU A 478 32.88 42.85 -2.75
CA GLU A 478 33.39 43.69 -1.66
C GLU A 478 34.32 42.92 -0.71
N ILE A 479 33.95 41.70 -0.32
CA ILE A 479 34.80 40.81 0.50
C ILE A 479 36.12 40.50 -0.22
N THR A 480 36.08 40.25 -1.52
CA THR A 480 37.28 39.96 -2.31
C THR A 480 38.23 41.15 -2.32
N ASN A 481 37.71 42.36 -2.51
CA ASN A 481 38.51 43.59 -2.47
C ASN A 481 39.15 43.82 -1.08
N LEU A 482 38.38 43.65 0.00
CA LEU A 482 38.90 43.78 1.36
C LEU A 482 39.99 42.73 1.69
N THR A 483 39.86 41.52 1.14
CA THR A 483 40.86 40.45 1.31
C THR A 483 42.17 40.80 0.60
N MET A 484 42.10 41.39 -0.60
CA MET A 484 43.29 41.89 -1.30
C MET A 484 43.99 43.02 -0.53
N ASP A 485 43.21 43.93 0.07
CA ASP A 485 43.77 45.00 0.90
C ASP A 485 44.48 44.45 2.14
N ASP A 486 43.95 43.41 2.79
CA ASP A 486 44.59 42.77 3.96
C ASP A 486 45.92 42.08 3.58
N GLU A 487 45.99 41.40 2.44
CA GLU A 487 47.25 40.83 1.94
C GLU A 487 48.31 41.90 1.67
N THR A 488 47.92 43.04 1.10
CA THR A 488 48.87 44.15 0.87
C THR A 488 49.37 44.75 2.18
N ASN A 489 48.52 44.86 3.20
CA ASN A 489 48.90 45.35 4.52
C ASN A 489 49.81 44.35 5.25
N SER A 490 49.52 43.05 5.17
CA SER A 490 50.35 41.98 5.75
C SER A 490 51.78 41.98 5.19
N ASN A 491 51.92 42.17 3.87
CA ASN A 491 53.22 42.29 3.24
C ASN A 491 53.99 43.54 3.71
N LYS A 492 53.28 44.66 3.92
CA LYS A 492 53.87 45.90 4.44
C LYS A 492 54.33 45.79 5.89
N ILE A 493 53.58 45.06 6.71
CA ILE A 493 53.96 44.75 8.09
C ILE A 493 55.25 43.91 8.11
N LYS A 494 55.35 42.86 7.28
CA LYS A 494 56.57 42.05 7.18
C LYS A 494 57.79 42.86 6.74
N GLU A 495 57.60 43.79 5.81
CA GLU A 495 58.68 44.69 5.37
C GLU A 495 59.15 45.60 6.51
N LEU A 496 58.22 46.15 7.31
CA LEU A 496 58.55 46.95 8.49
C LEU A 496 59.22 46.13 9.60
N GLU A 497 58.80 44.88 9.82
CA GLU A 497 59.42 43.97 10.79
C GLU A 497 60.87 43.65 10.43
N ASN A 498 61.15 43.40 9.15
CA ASN A 498 62.52 43.18 8.67
C ASN A 498 63.42 44.40 8.90
N ILE A 499 62.92 45.60 8.58
CA ILE A 499 63.66 46.85 8.83
C ILE A 499 63.96 47.04 10.32
N LEU A 500 63.01 46.66 11.20
CA LEU A 500 63.17 46.77 12.65
C LEU A 500 64.25 45.80 13.16
N SER A 501 64.29 44.58 12.64
CA SER A 501 65.31 43.57 12.98
C SER A 501 66.71 44.00 12.57
N ASP A 502 66.87 44.58 11.36
CA ASP A 502 68.16 45.11 10.90
C ASP A 502 68.67 46.22 11.82
N LYS A 503 67.77 47.10 12.29
CA LYS A 503 68.10 48.17 13.22
C LYS A 503 68.47 47.66 14.61
N GLU A 504 67.84 46.59 15.08
CA GLU A 504 68.20 45.94 16.35
C GLU A 504 69.59 45.30 16.30
N GLN A 505 69.97 44.67 15.18
CA GLN A 505 71.32 44.15 14.98
C GLN A 505 72.38 45.27 14.93
N GLU A 506 72.07 46.39 14.30
CA GLU A 506 72.94 47.57 14.27
C GLU A 506 73.18 48.12 15.69
N ILE A 507 72.14 48.22 16.51
CA ILE A 507 72.23 48.64 17.92
C ILE A 507 73.07 47.65 18.74
N ALA A 508 72.89 46.34 18.55
CA ALA A 508 73.68 45.32 19.24
C ALA A 508 75.18 45.42 18.90
N SER A 509 75.49 45.71 17.63
CA SER A 509 76.85 45.90 17.14
C SER A 509 77.53 47.12 17.77
N LEU A 510 76.80 48.24 17.87
CA LEU A 510 77.28 49.46 18.52
C LEU A 510 77.50 49.27 20.03
N LYS A 511 76.68 48.46 20.69
CA LYS A 511 76.82 48.14 22.12
C LYS A 511 78.10 47.37 22.41
N LEU A 512 78.44 46.39 21.57
CA LEU A 512 79.70 45.63 21.67
C LEU A 512 80.94 46.52 21.51
N GLN A 513 80.87 47.56 20.66
CA GLN A 513 81.95 48.53 20.52
C GLN A 513 82.14 49.39 21.77
N ILE A 514 81.05 49.76 22.46
CA ILE A 514 81.09 50.56 23.69
C ILE A 514 81.67 49.74 24.85
N ASP A 515 81.30 48.47 24.97
CA ASP A 515 81.76 47.59 26.05
C ASP A 515 83.24 47.17 25.91
N SER A 516 83.91 47.55 24.80
CA SER A 516 85.33 47.22 24.53
C SER A 516 86.33 48.29 25.00
N ILE A 517 85.87 49.39 25.61
CA ILE A 517 86.72 50.50 26.04
C ILE A 517 86.88 50.46 27.57
N ASP A 518 88.05 50.01 28.03
CA ASP A 518 88.45 50.01 29.44
C ASP A 518 89.66 50.94 29.61
N ILE A 519 89.54 52.00 30.43
CA ILE A 519 90.66 52.89 30.78
C ILE A 519 90.75 53.05 32.30
N ASP A 520 91.85 52.51 32.81
CA ASP A 520 92.28 52.44 34.19
C ASP A 520 92.91 53.76 34.70
N SER A 521 92.83 53.89 36.01
CA SER A 521 93.18 54.96 36.94
C SER A 521 94.61 55.56 36.86
N LYS A 522 94.73 56.89 37.07
CA LYS A 522 95.43 57.52 38.23
C LYS A 522 95.75 59.03 38.07
N SER A 523 95.65 59.69 39.24
CA SER A 523 96.35 60.88 39.73
C SER A 523 95.89 62.30 39.35
N SER A 524 95.30 62.94 40.38
CA SER A 524 95.72 64.23 40.94
C SER A 524 95.42 65.51 40.14
N GLU A 525 94.18 66.01 40.27
CA GLU A 525 93.84 67.45 40.44
C GLU A 525 92.33 67.58 40.76
N GLU A 526 91.94 67.06 41.93
CA GLU A 526 90.55 67.04 42.43
C GLU A 526 90.04 68.45 42.77
N SER A 527 89.27 69.09 41.87
CA SER A 527 88.11 69.94 42.21
C SER A 527 87.33 70.49 41.00
N SER A 528 87.89 70.51 39.78
CA SER A 528 87.20 71.06 38.59
C SER A 528 86.43 69.98 37.82
N ASP A 529 87.07 68.85 37.52
CA ASP A 529 86.52 67.83 36.65
C ASP A 529 85.36 67.06 37.30
N LEU A 530 85.43 66.81 38.61
CA LEU A 530 84.31 66.24 39.38
C LEU A 530 83.06 67.13 39.33
N GLN A 531 83.21 68.44 39.15
CA GLN A 531 82.10 69.38 39.14
C GLN A 531 81.46 69.47 37.75
N ASP A 532 82.22 69.25 36.68
CA ASP A 532 81.70 69.11 35.33
C ASP A 532 81.15 67.71 35.07
N GLU A 533 81.73 66.64 35.63
CA GLU A 533 81.10 65.30 35.70
C GLU A 533 79.80 65.33 36.51
N LEU A 534 79.73 66.09 37.62
CA LEU A 534 78.49 66.27 38.39
C LEU A 534 77.40 67.02 37.59
N LYS A 535 77.80 67.98 36.73
CA LYS A 535 76.85 68.67 35.84
C LYS A 535 76.38 67.75 34.72
N GLU A 536 77.28 66.98 34.12
CA GLU A 536 76.95 66.05 33.04
C GLU A 536 76.06 64.91 33.54
N THR A 537 76.35 64.34 34.71
CA THR A 537 75.49 63.34 35.36
C THR A 537 74.13 63.90 35.75
N LYS A 538 74.03 65.15 36.25
CA LYS A 538 72.73 65.81 36.49
C LYS A 538 71.96 66.04 35.20
N LYS A 539 72.62 66.44 34.12
CA LYS A 539 71.99 66.63 32.82
C LYS A 539 71.46 65.30 32.25
N GLN A 540 72.26 64.24 32.33
CA GLN A 540 71.84 62.89 31.95
C GLN A 540 70.67 62.40 32.82
N LEU A 541 70.66 62.71 34.11
CA LEU A 541 69.55 62.38 35.01
C LEU A 541 68.26 63.10 34.59
N TYR A 542 68.32 64.40 34.28
CA TYR A 542 67.16 65.16 33.79
C TYR A 542 66.67 64.68 32.42
N GLU A 543 67.58 64.31 31.52
CA GLU A 543 67.22 63.72 30.23
C GLU A 543 66.55 62.36 30.41
N LYS A 544 67.03 61.53 31.34
CA LYS A 544 66.43 60.24 31.68
C LYS A 544 65.07 60.38 32.37
N ASP A 545 64.90 61.36 33.25
CA ASP A 545 63.59 61.67 33.85
C ASP A 545 62.59 62.15 32.79
N ALA A 546 63.03 62.99 31.84
CA ALA A 546 62.17 63.42 30.72
C ALA A 546 61.83 62.27 29.76
N GLU A 547 62.75 61.34 29.52
CA GLU A 547 62.48 60.10 28.78
C GLU A 547 61.47 59.21 29.53
N TYR A 548 61.62 59.08 30.85
CA TYR A 548 60.70 58.31 31.69
C TYR A 548 59.29 58.90 31.67
N ASP A 549 59.14 60.22 31.75
CA ASP A 549 57.83 60.87 31.66
C ASP A 549 57.19 60.70 30.27
N LYS A 550 57.98 60.79 29.19
CA LYS A 550 57.51 60.48 27.83
C LYS A 550 57.08 59.02 27.70
N LEU A 551 57.84 58.10 28.28
CA LEU A 551 57.53 56.67 28.26
C LEU A 551 56.25 56.37 29.06
N LYS A 552 56.08 57.00 30.21
CA LYS A 552 54.88 56.90 31.04
C LYS A 552 53.65 57.45 30.33
N LEU A 553 53.79 58.56 29.60
CA LEU A 553 52.70 59.11 28.78
C LEU A 553 52.32 58.15 27.65
N LYS A 554 53.30 57.61 26.92
CA LYS A 554 53.06 56.61 25.86
C LYS A 554 52.42 55.33 26.41
N TYR A 555 52.90 54.83 27.55
CA TYR A 555 52.31 53.68 28.23
C TYR A 555 50.84 53.92 28.60
N ASN A 556 50.52 55.09 29.15
CA ASN A 556 49.14 55.43 29.51
C ASN A 556 48.23 55.61 28.29
N GLN A 557 48.74 56.13 27.18
CA GLN A 557 48.00 56.23 25.92
C GLN A 557 47.74 54.85 25.34
N LEU A 558 48.75 53.99 25.31
CA LEU A 558 48.62 52.61 24.85
C LEU A 558 47.64 51.81 25.73
N ARG A 559 47.73 51.96 27.05
CA ARG A 559 46.78 51.33 27.98
C ARG A 559 45.35 51.77 27.69
N LYS A 560 45.11 53.06 27.46
CA LYS A 560 43.77 53.58 27.11
C LYS A 560 43.27 53.04 25.77
N SER A 561 44.12 52.95 24.74
CA SER A 561 43.72 52.38 23.44
C SER A 561 43.41 50.89 23.55
N SER A 562 44.24 50.14 24.27
CA SER A 562 44.01 48.71 24.51
C SER A 562 42.75 48.45 25.33
N THR A 563 42.47 49.24 26.37
CA THR A 563 41.21 49.12 27.12
C THR A 563 40.00 49.39 26.23
N LYS A 564 40.05 50.43 25.39
CA LYS A 564 38.95 50.73 24.47
C LYS A 564 38.72 49.61 23.45
N GLN A 565 39.80 49.03 22.89
CA GLN A 565 39.70 47.88 21.99
C GLN A 565 39.11 46.65 22.68
N ILE A 566 39.51 46.39 23.93
CA ILE A 566 38.94 45.29 24.72
C ILE A 566 37.44 45.52 24.96
N ASP A 567 37.03 46.74 25.29
CA ASP A 567 35.62 47.07 25.49
C ASP A 567 34.79 46.91 24.21
N ASP A 568 35.31 47.35 23.06
CA ASP A 568 34.65 47.19 21.76
C ASP A 568 34.54 45.71 21.34
N LEU A 569 35.60 44.91 21.58
CA LEU A 569 35.58 43.46 21.35
C LEU A 569 34.56 42.76 22.25
N ASN A 570 34.50 43.10 23.53
CA ASN A 570 33.52 42.53 24.47
C ASN A 570 32.09 42.87 24.06
N LYS A 571 31.85 44.08 23.55
CA LYS A 571 30.53 44.47 23.03
C LYS A 571 30.14 43.65 21.80
N ASN A 572 31.03 43.53 20.82
CA ASN A 572 30.79 42.72 19.62
C ASN A 572 30.56 41.25 19.97
N MET A 573 31.30 40.72 20.96
CA MET A 573 31.11 39.35 21.44
C MET A 573 29.74 39.14 22.09
N ALA A 574 29.26 40.12 22.87
CA ALA A 574 27.92 40.08 23.45
C ALA A 574 26.81 40.13 22.39
N ASP A 575 26.97 40.97 21.36
CA ASP A 575 26.04 41.05 20.24
C ASP A 575 26.01 39.74 19.42
N PHE A 576 27.18 39.13 19.21
CA PHE A 576 27.28 37.83 18.54
C PHE A 576 26.62 36.70 19.34
N LEU A 577 26.83 36.64 20.66
CA LEU A 577 26.19 35.66 21.53
C LEU A 577 24.67 35.78 21.48
N ASN A 578 24.14 36.99 21.51
CA ASN A 578 22.70 37.24 21.43
C ASN A 578 22.12 36.83 20.07
N SER A 579 22.80 37.15 18.96
CA SER A 579 22.38 36.68 17.63
C SER A 579 22.41 35.15 17.50
N ASN A 580 23.41 34.50 18.07
CA ASN A 580 23.52 33.05 18.04
C ASN A 580 22.44 32.38 18.91
N GLU A 581 22.08 32.99 20.04
CA GLU A 581 20.96 32.55 20.88
C GLU A 581 19.62 32.66 20.13
N LYS A 582 19.40 33.76 19.39
CA LYS A 582 18.21 33.89 18.52
C LYS A 582 18.14 32.81 17.45
N LEU A 583 19.24 32.60 16.71
CA LEU A 583 19.32 31.55 15.69
C LEU A 583 19.07 30.16 16.29
N ARG A 584 19.61 29.90 17.48
CA ARG A 584 19.34 28.65 18.19
C ARG A 584 17.84 28.49 18.52
N THR A 585 17.19 29.53 19.05
CA THR A 585 15.74 29.46 19.35
C THR A 585 14.89 29.29 18.09
N GLU A 586 15.31 29.88 16.96
CA GLU A 586 14.65 29.73 15.68
C GLU A 586 14.80 28.30 15.12
N ASN A 587 16.00 27.72 15.22
CA ASN A 587 16.22 26.32 14.87
C ASN A 587 15.41 25.36 15.75
N GLU A 588 15.35 25.59 17.07
CA GLU A 588 14.51 24.79 17.97
C GLU A 588 13.02 24.88 17.59
N TYR A 589 12.54 26.04 17.13
CA TYR A 589 11.17 26.21 16.64
C TYR A 589 10.94 25.50 15.30
N LEU A 590 11.88 25.59 14.36
CA LEU A 590 11.81 24.93 13.06
C LEU A 590 11.83 23.41 13.21
N ASP A 591 12.72 22.87 14.05
CA ASP A 591 12.79 21.44 14.35
C ASP A 591 11.48 20.92 14.96
N LYS A 592 10.90 21.69 15.89
CA LYS A 592 9.59 21.34 16.46
C LYS A 592 8.50 21.34 15.39
N THR A 593 8.47 22.36 14.54
CA THR A 593 7.49 22.48 13.45
C THR A 593 7.65 21.35 12.43
N LEU A 594 8.89 21.00 12.07
CA LEU A 594 9.21 19.90 11.18
C LEU A 594 8.74 18.57 11.76
N ASN A 595 9.01 18.33 13.05
CA ASN A 595 8.55 17.13 13.73
C ASN A 595 7.02 17.03 13.78
N ASP A 596 6.32 18.13 14.07
CA ASP A 596 4.86 18.19 14.05
C ASP A 596 4.30 17.91 12.64
N LYS A 597 4.95 18.43 11.59
CA LYS A 597 4.60 18.13 10.19
C LYS A 597 4.84 16.68 9.82
N ASN A 598 5.96 16.08 10.25
CA ASN A 598 6.25 14.67 10.01
C ASN A 598 5.23 13.76 10.71
N ILE A 599 4.79 14.10 11.93
CA ILE A 599 3.71 13.37 12.61
C ILE A 599 2.40 13.46 11.80
N LEU A 600 2.09 14.62 11.23
CA LEU A 600 0.90 14.79 10.39
C LEU A 600 1.00 13.99 9.09
N ILE A 601 2.16 14.01 8.42
CA ILE A 601 2.43 13.22 7.20
C ILE A 601 2.23 11.73 7.48
N ASN A 602 2.83 11.22 8.56
CA ASN A 602 2.67 9.81 8.94
C ASN A 602 1.20 9.43 9.18
N LYS A 603 0.39 10.33 9.76
CA LYS A 603 -1.06 10.10 9.91
C LYS A 603 -1.78 10.06 8.57
N LEU A 604 -1.46 10.99 7.67
CA LEU A 604 -2.05 11.02 6.32
C LEU A 604 -1.65 9.78 5.50
N GLU A 605 -0.41 9.29 5.65
CA GLU A 605 0.03 8.05 5.02
C GLU A 605 -0.71 6.82 5.56
N GLN A 606 -0.93 6.74 6.87
CA GLN A 606 -1.76 5.69 7.47
C GLN A 606 -3.20 5.75 6.97
N GLU A 607 -3.78 6.94 6.88
CA GLU A 607 -5.13 7.14 6.35
C GLU A 607 -5.23 6.76 4.86
N LYS A 608 -4.25 7.15 4.05
CA LYS A 608 -4.14 6.72 2.66
C LYS A 608 -4.08 5.20 2.54
N THR A 609 -3.24 4.55 3.34
CA THR A 609 -3.12 3.08 3.34
C THR A 609 -4.44 2.41 3.71
N SER A 610 -5.17 2.97 4.66
CA SER A 610 -6.52 2.49 5.03
C SER A 610 -7.54 2.69 3.91
N MET A 611 -7.50 3.83 3.21
CA MET A 611 -8.36 4.11 2.06
C MET A 611 -8.05 3.19 0.88
N ASP A 612 -6.78 2.93 0.58
CA ASP A 612 -6.36 2.02 -0.49
C ASP A 612 -6.84 0.59 -0.22
N LEU A 613 -6.82 0.14 1.04
CA LEU A 613 -7.39 -1.15 1.44
C LEU A 613 -8.92 -1.18 1.24
N LEU A 614 -9.62 -0.11 1.61
CA LEU A 614 -11.06 0.00 1.45
C LEU A 614 -11.47 0.01 -0.03
N ILE A 615 -10.72 0.72 -0.88
CA ILE A 615 -10.92 0.75 -2.33
C ILE A 615 -10.75 -0.66 -2.90
N LYS A 616 -9.65 -1.36 -2.56
CA LYS A 616 -9.44 -2.75 -2.99
C LYS A 616 -10.58 -3.69 -2.58
N GLU A 617 -11.12 -3.52 -1.38
CA GLU A 617 -12.27 -4.32 -0.91
C GLU A 617 -13.55 -4.00 -1.71
N LYS A 618 -13.77 -2.72 -2.06
CA LYS A 618 -14.90 -2.29 -2.88
C LYS A 618 -14.77 -2.75 -4.33
N ASP A 619 -13.59 -2.67 -4.91
CA ASP A 619 -13.33 -3.16 -6.27
C ASP A 619 -13.55 -4.67 -6.34
N ALA A 620 -13.02 -5.44 -5.39
CA ALA A 620 -13.27 -6.88 -5.32
C ALA A 620 -14.78 -7.22 -5.15
N SER A 621 -15.51 -6.40 -4.39
CA SER A 621 -16.96 -6.54 -4.26
C SER A 621 -17.70 -6.21 -5.55
N TYR A 622 -17.26 -5.18 -6.27
CA TYR A 622 -17.83 -4.77 -7.55
C TYR A 622 -17.58 -5.82 -8.64
N ASP A 623 -16.37 -6.35 -8.73
CA ASP A 623 -16.02 -7.43 -9.67
C ASP A 623 -16.89 -8.66 -9.44
N LYS A 624 -17.09 -9.05 -8.17
CA LYS A 624 -17.98 -10.15 -7.82
C LYS A 624 -19.43 -9.87 -8.23
N LEU A 625 -19.95 -8.66 -7.97
CA LEU A 625 -21.30 -8.27 -8.37
C LEU A 625 -21.45 -8.25 -9.90
N LYS A 626 -20.39 -7.86 -10.63
CA LYS A 626 -20.34 -7.86 -12.08
C LYS A 626 -20.38 -9.29 -12.64
N GLU A 627 -19.62 -10.22 -12.06
CA GLU A 627 -19.68 -11.64 -12.40
C GLU A 627 -21.06 -12.26 -12.11
N GLU A 628 -21.66 -11.92 -10.97
CA GLU A 628 -23.02 -12.36 -10.62
C GLU A 628 -24.06 -11.81 -11.61
N SER A 629 -23.99 -10.52 -11.95
CA SER A 629 -24.85 -9.88 -12.95
C SER A 629 -24.68 -10.51 -14.34
N PHE A 630 -23.45 -10.76 -14.77
CA PHE A 630 -23.17 -11.43 -16.04
C PHE A 630 -23.72 -12.86 -16.08
N SER A 631 -23.59 -13.60 -14.97
CA SER A 631 -24.13 -14.95 -14.83
C SER A 631 -25.66 -14.97 -14.92
N VAL A 632 -26.32 -14.01 -14.26
CA VAL A 632 -27.78 -13.83 -14.35
C VAL A 632 -28.21 -13.44 -15.76
N LYS A 633 -27.48 -12.53 -16.41
CA LYS A 633 -27.75 -12.12 -17.79
C LYS A 633 -27.65 -13.31 -18.75
N LYS A 634 -26.57 -14.09 -18.67
CA LYS A 634 -26.36 -15.31 -19.47
C LYS A 634 -27.45 -16.35 -19.23
N TYR A 635 -27.87 -16.54 -17.98
CA TYR A 635 -28.99 -17.42 -17.64
C TYR A 635 -30.30 -16.96 -18.30
N ASN A 636 -30.60 -15.66 -18.24
CA ASN A 636 -31.80 -15.10 -18.86
C ASN A 636 -31.74 -15.14 -20.39
N GLU A 637 -30.60 -14.84 -21.01
CA GLU A 637 -30.37 -14.96 -22.45
C GLU A 637 -30.60 -16.41 -22.92
N ASN A 638 -30.08 -17.40 -22.19
CA ASN A 638 -30.33 -18.82 -22.48
C ASN A 638 -31.83 -19.17 -22.37
N GLN A 639 -32.54 -18.66 -21.37
CA GLN A 639 -33.99 -18.91 -21.23
C GLN A 639 -34.80 -18.25 -22.35
N ILE A 640 -34.42 -17.03 -22.76
CA ILE A 640 -35.05 -16.33 -23.88
C ILE A 640 -34.78 -17.08 -25.19
N ALA A 641 -33.56 -17.55 -25.42
CA ALA A 641 -33.22 -18.36 -26.60
C ALA A 641 -34.08 -19.64 -26.65
N LYS A 642 -34.27 -20.31 -25.51
CA LYS A 642 -35.11 -21.51 -25.38
C LYS A 642 -36.58 -21.24 -25.70
N LEU A 643 -37.10 -20.11 -25.21
CA LEU A 643 -38.46 -19.66 -25.54
C LEU A 643 -38.59 -19.30 -27.02
N LYS A 644 -37.58 -18.64 -27.62
CA LYS A 644 -37.57 -18.32 -29.06
C LYS A 644 -37.54 -19.59 -29.91
N GLU A 645 -36.72 -20.57 -29.57
CA GLU A 645 -36.66 -21.86 -30.28
C GLU A 645 -38.01 -22.60 -30.18
N GLU A 646 -38.65 -22.60 -29.00
CA GLU A 646 -39.99 -23.16 -28.84
C GLU A 646 -41.05 -22.45 -29.69
N VAL A 647 -40.99 -21.13 -29.78
CA VAL A 647 -41.88 -20.31 -30.60
C VAL A 647 -41.63 -20.57 -32.09
N GLN A 648 -40.37 -20.66 -32.52
CA GLN A 648 -40.01 -20.95 -33.90
C GLN A 648 -40.50 -22.34 -34.33
N VAL A 649 -40.25 -23.38 -33.52
CA VAL A 649 -40.74 -24.74 -33.81
C VAL A 649 -42.27 -24.80 -33.90
N LYS A 650 -42.99 -24.01 -33.08
CA LYS A 650 -44.45 -23.91 -33.18
C LYS A 650 -44.87 -23.13 -34.43
N SER A 651 -44.17 -22.05 -34.78
CA SER A 651 -44.38 -21.26 -35.99
C SER A 651 -44.19 -22.10 -37.26
N ASP A 652 -43.09 -22.84 -37.37
CA ASP A 652 -42.78 -23.71 -38.52
C ASP A 652 -43.84 -24.81 -38.70
N LYS A 653 -44.32 -25.37 -37.58
CA LYS A 653 -45.43 -26.34 -37.60
C LYS A 653 -46.74 -25.72 -38.08
N VAL A 654 -47.00 -24.47 -37.75
CA VAL A 654 -48.17 -23.72 -38.22
C VAL A 654 -48.03 -23.35 -39.70
N ALA A 655 -46.85 -22.91 -40.14
CA ALA A 655 -46.55 -22.60 -41.54
C ALA A 655 -46.60 -23.84 -42.46
N ALA A 656 -46.30 -25.03 -41.95
CA ALA A 656 -46.40 -26.29 -42.69
C ALA A 656 -47.84 -26.87 -42.79
N LEU A 657 -48.80 -26.37 -41.99
CA LEU A 657 -50.19 -26.82 -42.05
C LEU A 657 -50.88 -26.50 -43.38
N PRO A 658 -50.77 -25.28 -43.95
CA PRO A 658 -51.29 -24.96 -45.28
C PRO A 658 -50.84 -25.93 -46.38
N GLN A 659 -49.54 -26.23 -46.49
CA GLN A 659 -49.03 -27.19 -47.48
C GLN A 659 -49.56 -28.62 -47.24
N LYS A 660 -49.67 -29.06 -45.98
CA LYS A 660 -50.28 -30.36 -45.66
C LYS A 660 -51.77 -30.40 -46.04
N ILE A 661 -52.49 -29.32 -45.80
CA ILE A 661 -53.89 -29.17 -46.19
C ILE A 661 -54.01 -29.18 -47.71
N GLU A 662 -53.09 -28.53 -48.42
CA GLU A 662 -53.07 -28.48 -49.88
C GLU A 662 -52.74 -29.84 -50.51
N LEU A 663 -51.75 -30.57 -49.98
CA LEU A 663 -51.48 -31.96 -50.37
C LEU A 663 -52.70 -32.86 -50.12
N LYS A 664 -53.38 -32.69 -48.99
CA LYS A 664 -54.65 -33.40 -48.71
C LYS A 664 -55.76 -32.99 -49.68
N ASN A 665 -55.84 -31.73 -50.07
CA ASN A 665 -56.81 -31.25 -51.07
C ASN A 665 -56.50 -31.80 -52.46
N ILE A 666 -55.23 -31.91 -52.84
CA ILE A 666 -54.78 -32.54 -54.09
C ILE A 666 -55.13 -34.03 -54.08
N GLU A 667 -54.88 -34.74 -52.97
CA GLU A 667 -55.25 -36.15 -52.78
C GLU A 667 -56.77 -36.33 -52.92
N ILE A 668 -57.56 -35.47 -52.27
CA ILE A 668 -59.02 -35.46 -52.39
C ILE A 668 -59.46 -35.16 -53.84
N ALA A 669 -58.83 -34.22 -54.53
CA ALA A 669 -59.13 -33.91 -55.93
C ALA A 669 -58.82 -35.06 -56.87
N GLN A 670 -57.71 -35.78 -56.65
CA GLN A 670 -57.35 -36.98 -57.40
C GLN A 670 -58.33 -38.12 -57.15
N LEU A 671 -58.72 -38.36 -55.88
CA LEU A 671 -59.75 -39.32 -55.53
C LEU A 671 -61.10 -38.97 -56.18
N ASN A 672 -61.49 -37.70 -56.19
CA ASN A 672 -62.70 -37.23 -56.86
C ASN A 672 -62.63 -37.42 -58.39
N LYS A 673 -61.46 -37.22 -59.00
CA LYS A 673 -61.25 -37.48 -60.43
C LYS A 673 -61.39 -38.97 -60.75
N LEU A 674 -60.79 -39.84 -59.94
CA LEU A 674 -60.94 -41.31 -60.06
C LEU A 674 -62.40 -41.73 -59.90
N LEU A 675 -63.10 -41.18 -58.90
CA LEU A 675 -64.53 -41.43 -58.68
C LEU A 675 -65.37 -41.03 -59.90
N LYS A 676 -65.12 -39.85 -60.47
CA LYS A 676 -65.83 -39.35 -61.66
C LYS A 676 -65.54 -40.17 -62.91
N THR A 677 -64.33 -40.71 -63.02
CA THR A 677 -63.96 -41.64 -64.10
C THR A 677 -64.70 -42.97 -63.96
N SER A 678 -64.79 -43.50 -62.73
CA SER A 678 -65.60 -44.69 -62.41
C SER A 678 -67.10 -44.46 -62.62
N GLU A 679 -67.64 -43.28 -62.31
CA GLU A 679 -69.03 -42.91 -62.58
C GLU A 679 -69.33 -42.82 -64.08
N ASN A 680 -68.42 -42.24 -64.86
CA ASN A 680 -68.54 -42.17 -66.32
C ASN A 680 -68.46 -43.58 -66.95
N GLU A 681 -67.55 -44.43 -66.47
CA GLU A 681 -67.53 -45.83 -66.87
C GLU A 681 -68.82 -46.56 -66.48
N SER A 682 -69.32 -46.37 -65.27
CA SER A 682 -70.60 -46.94 -64.81
C SER A 682 -71.77 -46.44 -65.66
N SER A 683 -71.76 -45.16 -66.06
CA SER A 683 -72.75 -44.56 -66.95
C SER A 683 -72.68 -45.17 -68.35
N SER A 684 -71.48 -45.33 -68.92
CA SER A 684 -71.28 -46.01 -70.21
C SER A 684 -71.67 -47.50 -70.17
N LYS A 685 -71.38 -48.18 -69.06
CA LYS A 685 -71.80 -49.56 -68.78
C LYS A 685 -73.32 -49.64 -68.62
N THR A 686 -73.95 -48.61 -68.03
CA THR A 686 -75.41 -48.50 -67.89
C THR A 686 -76.08 -48.22 -69.23
N GLU A 687 -75.45 -47.45 -70.11
CA GLU A 687 -75.92 -47.12 -71.45
C GLU A 687 -75.80 -48.33 -72.39
N THR A 688 -74.69 -49.06 -72.32
CA THR A 688 -74.54 -50.37 -73.00
C THR A 688 -75.48 -51.43 -72.43
N ILE A 689 -75.76 -51.45 -71.12
CA ILE A 689 -76.81 -52.29 -70.54
C ILE A 689 -78.21 -51.88 -71.05
N LYS A 690 -78.47 -50.58 -71.25
CA LYS A 690 -79.71 -50.08 -71.87
C LYS A 690 -79.82 -50.54 -73.32
N GLU A 691 -78.75 -50.47 -74.11
CA GLU A 691 -78.71 -50.98 -75.48
C GLU A 691 -78.90 -52.50 -75.52
N LEU A 692 -78.24 -53.24 -74.63
CA LEU A 692 -78.43 -54.69 -74.51
C LEU A 692 -79.85 -55.05 -74.08
N ARG A 693 -80.49 -54.27 -73.20
CA ARG A 693 -81.92 -54.44 -72.86
C ARG A 693 -82.82 -54.14 -74.05
N ASN A 694 -82.53 -53.09 -74.83
CA ASN A 694 -83.26 -52.77 -76.05
C ASN A 694 -83.11 -53.89 -77.10
N ASN A 695 -81.91 -54.42 -77.28
CA ASN A 695 -81.65 -55.53 -78.18
C ASN A 695 -82.33 -56.83 -77.72
N ILE A 696 -82.34 -57.12 -76.42
CA ILE A 696 -83.09 -58.25 -75.85
C ILE A 696 -84.60 -58.05 -76.03
N GLN A 697 -85.12 -56.83 -75.90
CA GLN A 697 -86.52 -56.51 -76.15
C GLN A 697 -86.90 -56.65 -77.64
N VAL A 698 -86.03 -56.19 -78.55
CA VAL A 698 -86.18 -56.39 -80.00
C VAL A 698 -86.15 -57.88 -80.35
N SER A 699 -85.22 -58.66 -79.80
CA SER A 699 -85.18 -60.11 -80.00
C SER A 699 -86.38 -60.85 -79.37
N GLN A 700 -86.95 -60.35 -78.27
CA GLN A 700 -88.20 -60.87 -77.71
C GLN A 700 -89.42 -60.54 -78.59
N GLU A 701 -89.45 -59.37 -79.23
CA GLU A 701 -90.47 -58.98 -80.20
C GLU A 701 -90.30 -59.72 -81.54
N GLU A 702 -89.07 -60.00 -81.99
CA GLU A 702 -88.76 -60.81 -83.17
C GLU A 702 -89.10 -62.30 -82.97
N ILE A 703 -88.89 -62.85 -81.77
CA ILE A 703 -89.35 -64.22 -81.41
C ILE A 703 -90.88 -64.30 -81.38
N LYS A 704 -91.57 -63.21 -81.04
CA LYS A 704 -93.03 -63.09 -81.07
C LYS A 704 -93.56 -62.90 -82.51
N GLN A 705 -92.85 -62.15 -83.36
CA GLN A 705 -93.17 -61.94 -84.78
C GLN A 705 -92.88 -63.16 -85.67
N LEU A 706 -91.82 -63.94 -85.38
CA LEU A 706 -91.52 -65.21 -86.05
C LEU A 706 -92.53 -66.32 -85.68
N LYS A 707 -93.23 -66.19 -84.54
CA LYS A 707 -94.32 -67.09 -84.13
C LYS A 707 -95.63 -66.79 -84.89
N ASP A 708 -95.80 -65.57 -85.38
CA ASP A 708 -96.98 -65.12 -86.15
C ASP A 708 -96.75 -65.12 -87.69
N GLN A 709 -95.50 -65.12 -88.16
CA GLN A 709 -95.13 -65.19 -89.59
C GLN A 709 -95.21 -66.60 -90.22
N MET A 710 -95.48 -67.64 -89.44
CA MET A 710 -95.76 -69.00 -89.96
C MET A 710 -97.18 -69.18 -90.54
N ALA A 711 -98.02 -68.13 -90.57
CA ALA A 711 -99.44 -68.25 -90.94
C ALA A 711 -99.89 -67.58 -92.25
N LYS A 712 -99.02 -66.93 -93.07
CA LYS A 712 -99.55 -66.31 -94.32
C LYS A 712 -98.52 -66.00 -95.41
N ASN A 713 -98.08 -67.04 -96.11
CA ASN A 713 -97.73 -66.92 -97.53
C ASN A 713 -98.95 -66.37 -98.31
N SER A 714 -98.83 -65.21 -98.97
CA SER A 714 -99.65 -64.83 -100.15
C SER A 714 -99.29 -63.45 -100.72
N LEU A 715 -98.51 -63.45 -101.82
CA LEU A 715 -98.56 -62.52 -102.98
C LEU A 715 -98.18 -61.04 -102.76
N LEU A 716 -97.64 -60.25 -103.69
CA LEU A 716 -96.98 -60.36 -105.01
C LEU A 716 -96.92 -58.88 -105.48
N ASN A 717 -95.75 -58.43 -105.94
CA ASN A 717 -95.48 -57.36 -106.92
C ASN A 717 -96.22 -56.00 -106.96
N ASP A 718 -95.46 -55.07 -107.54
CA ASP A 718 -95.89 -53.94 -108.37
C ASP A 718 -96.34 -52.66 -107.66
N ASP A 719 -95.36 -51.76 -107.47
CA ASP A 719 -95.27 -50.56 -108.32
C ASP A 719 -93.84 -49.97 -108.22
N ASN A 720 -92.99 -50.19 -109.22
CA ASN A 720 -92.72 -49.22 -110.28
C ASN A 720 -92.07 -47.94 -109.73
N LEU A 721 -90.73 -47.82 -109.59
CA LEU A 721 -89.74 -47.81 -110.70
C LEU A 721 -90.22 -47.09 -111.98
N LYS A 722 -91.08 -46.08 -111.80
CA LYS A 722 -91.46 -45.07 -112.80
C LYS A 722 -90.41 -43.96 -112.83
N ALA A 723 -89.70 -43.84 -113.96
CA ALA A 723 -89.53 -42.59 -114.71
C ALA A 723 -88.18 -42.53 -115.46
N LYS A 724 -87.93 -43.50 -116.34
CA LYS A 724 -87.09 -43.31 -117.53
C LYS A 724 -87.86 -43.87 -118.73
N ASP A 725 -87.96 -43.07 -119.78
CA ASP A 725 -88.34 -43.42 -121.16
C ASP A 725 -89.78 -43.17 -121.63
N ASP A 726 -90.08 -41.89 -121.88
CA ASP A 726 -91.00 -41.44 -122.94
C ASP A 726 -90.18 -40.77 -124.07
N GLU A 727 -89.11 -41.43 -124.50
CA GLU A 727 -88.33 -41.07 -125.68
C GLU A 727 -88.56 -42.15 -126.74
N ILE A 728 -88.85 -41.72 -127.97
CA ILE A 728 -88.51 -42.46 -129.19
C ILE A 728 -89.51 -43.56 -129.63
N PHE A 729 -90.78 -43.22 -129.89
CA PHE A 729 -91.64 -44.06 -130.76
C PHE A 729 -92.40 -43.33 -131.89
N LYS A 730 -92.03 -42.11 -132.29
CA LYS A 730 -92.61 -41.51 -133.52
C LYS A 730 -91.51 -41.00 -134.43
N LEU A 731 -90.54 -41.85 -134.81
CA LEU A 731 -90.68 -42.77 -135.95
C LEU A 731 -91.28 -42.07 -137.17
N THR A 732 -90.51 -42.09 -138.27
CA THR A 732 -91.07 -42.55 -139.55
C THR A 732 -91.95 -41.56 -140.30
N GLU A 733 -91.54 -40.31 -140.42
CA GLU A 733 -91.86 -39.52 -141.63
C GLU A 733 -90.57 -39.19 -142.40
N ARG A 734 -89.83 -40.26 -142.66
CA ARG A 734 -88.45 -40.31 -143.14
C ARG A 734 -88.34 -40.23 -144.67
N PHE A 735 -89.21 -39.51 -145.39
CA PHE A 735 -89.20 -39.50 -146.86
C PHE A 735 -89.10 -38.13 -147.57
N GLY A 736 -89.13 -36.99 -146.86
CA GLY A 736 -88.73 -35.68 -147.44
C GLY A 736 -87.20 -35.48 -147.49
N LYS A 737 -86.46 -36.56 -147.24
CA LYS A 737 -85.17 -36.60 -146.56
C LYS A 737 -83.96 -36.14 -147.38
N GLU A 738 -83.98 -36.20 -148.70
CA GLU A 738 -82.76 -35.96 -149.49
C GLU A 738 -82.49 -34.47 -149.78
N SER A 739 -83.50 -33.59 -149.72
CA SER A 739 -83.32 -32.15 -149.98
C SER A 739 -83.00 -31.36 -148.70
N SER A 740 -83.36 -31.86 -147.51
CA SER A 740 -82.95 -31.26 -146.22
C SER A 740 -81.57 -31.71 -145.75
N GLU A 741 -81.04 -32.82 -146.29
CA GLU A 741 -79.73 -33.35 -145.89
C GLU A 741 -78.58 -32.40 -146.27
N LYS A 742 -78.69 -31.64 -147.36
CA LYS A 742 -77.70 -30.61 -147.74
C LYS A 742 -77.78 -29.33 -146.91
N ASP A 743 -78.98 -28.93 -146.45
CA ASP A 743 -79.14 -27.78 -145.55
C ASP A 743 -78.75 -28.12 -144.10
N GLN A 744 -78.91 -29.38 -143.68
CA GLN A 744 -78.43 -29.88 -142.38
C GLN A 744 -76.90 -29.95 -142.30
N GLU A 745 -76.19 -30.16 -143.42
CA GLU A 745 -74.73 -30.20 -143.44
C GLU A 745 -74.10 -28.80 -143.34
N ILE A 746 -74.71 -27.78 -143.97
CA ILE A 746 -74.32 -26.37 -143.79
C ILE A 746 -74.57 -25.90 -142.35
N ALA A 747 -75.68 -26.34 -141.73
CA ALA A 747 -75.96 -26.05 -140.33
C ALA A 747 -74.93 -26.71 -139.37
N LYS A 748 -74.49 -27.94 -139.65
CA LYS A 748 -73.43 -28.61 -138.89
C LYS A 748 -72.09 -27.89 -139.00
N LEU A 749 -71.70 -27.45 -140.19
CA LEU A 749 -70.45 -26.70 -140.38
C LEU A 749 -70.49 -25.33 -139.68
N ASN A 750 -71.62 -24.62 -139.69
CA ASN A 750 -71.79 -23.39 -138.93
C ASN A 750 -71.78 -23.62 -137.41
N SER A 751 -72.34 -24.73 -136.93
CA SER A 751 -72.25 -25.12 -135.52
C SER A 751 -70.81 -25.43 -135.10
N LEU A 752 -70.05 -26.14 -135.94
CA LEU A 752 -68.62 -26.41 -135.73
C LEU A 752 -67.77 -25.13 -135.78
N LEU A 753 -68.10 -24.19 -136.66
CA LEU A 753 -67.45 -22.88 -136.74
C LEU A 753 -67.72 -22.06 -135.47
N ASN A 754 -68.96 -22.05 -134.97
CA ASN A 754 -69.32 -21.40 -133.73
C ASN A 754 -68.65 -22.08 -132.52
N GLN A 755 -68.57 -23.41 -132.47
CA GLN A 755 -67.81 -24.11 -131.44
C GLN A 755 -66.33 -23.73 -131.45
N ARG A 756 -65.70 -23.64 -132.63
CA ARG A 756 -64.30 -23.19 -132.73
C ARG A 756 -64.15 -21.73 -132.31
N LYS A 757 -65.13 -20.87 -132.62
CA LYS A 757 -65.15 -19.48 -132.17
C LYS A 757 -65.22 -19.37 -130.65
N TYR A 758 -66.13 -20.11 -130.00
CA TYR A 758 -66.20 -20.19 -128.54
C TYR A 758 -64.89 -20.73 -127.92
N LYS A 759 -64.26 -21.74 -128.54
CA LYS A 759 -62.97 -22.24 -128.04
C LYS A 759 -61.85 -21.22 -128.19
N ILE A 760 -61.86 -20.42 -129.26
CA ILE A 760 -60.90 -19.30 -129.43
C ILE A 760 -61.16 -18.22 -128.39
N ASP A 761 -62.42 -17.89 -128.11
CA ASP A 761 -62.78 -16.90 -127.09
C ASP A 761 -62.37 -17.37 -125.69
N GLU A 762 -62.59 -18.64 -125.36
CA GLU A 762 -62.13 -19.28 -124.11
C GLU A 762 -60.59 -19.27 -124.00
N LEU A 763 -59.88 -19.61 -125.09
CA LEU A 763 -58.42 -19.53 -125.11
C LEU A 763 -57.92 -18.09 -124.95
N ASN A 764 -58.58 -17.11 -125.55
CA ASN A 764 -58.24 -15.69 -125.36
C ASN A 764 -58.49 -15.24 -123.92
N GLU A 765 -59.56 -15.70 -123.27
CA GLU A 765 -59.78 -15.46 -121.83
C GLU A 765 -58.67 -16.09 -120.99
N THR A 766 -58.25 -17.33 -121.27
CA THR A 766 -57.14 -17.96 -120.54
C THR A 766 -55.81 -17.22 -120.75
N ILE A 767 -55.53 -16.75 -121.97
CA ILE A 767 -54.33 -15.94 -122.27
C ILE A 767 -54.39 -14.62 -121.50
N ASN A 768 -55.56 -13.96 -121.44
CA ASN A 768 -55.73 -12.72 -120.70
C ASN A 768 -55.56 -12.93 -119.18
N SER A 769 -56.04 -14.07 -118.64
CA SER A 769 -55.80 -14.45 -117.24
C SER A 769 -54.31 -14.66 -116.97
N LEU A 770 -53.63 -15.47 -117.77
CA LEU A 770 -52.19 -15.71 -117.62
C LEU A 770 -51.38 -14.41 -117.75
N LYS A 771 -51.81 -13.50 -118.63
CA LYS A 771 -51.17 -12.19 -118.77
C LYS A 771 -51.32 -11.34 -117.51
N LYS A 772 -52.46 -11.44 -116.81
CA LYS A 772 -52.68 -10.80 -115.52
C LYS A 772 -51.83 -11.43 -114.42
N ASP A 773 -51.70 -12.75 -114.43
CA ASP A 773 -50.87 -13.49 -113.46
C ASP A 773 -49.37 -13.16 -113.62
N VAL A 774 -48.89 -13.01 -114.86
CA VAL A 774 -47.52 -12.56 -115.14
C VAL A 774 -47.25 -11.16 -114.60
N VAL A 775 -48.23 -10.24 -114.71
CA VAL A 775 -48.10 -8.89 -114.15
C VAL A 775 -48.05 -8.95 -112.61
N LEU A 776 -48.89 -9.77 -111.97
CA LEU A 776 -48.87 -9.96 -110.52
C LEU A 776 -47.53 -10.53 -110.03
N LEU A 777 -47.01 -11.56 -110.70
CA LEU A 777 -45.70 -12.15 -110.39
C LEU A 777 -44.57 -11.13 -110.57
N ASN A 778 -44.63 -10.29 -111.59
CA ASN A 778 -43.60 -9.27 -111.82
C ASN A 778 -43.61 -8.20 -110.72
N ASN A 779 -44.80 -7.77 -110.27
CA ASN A 779 -44.92 -6.84 -109.14
C ASN A 779 -44.42 -7.49 -107.84
N GLN A 780 -44.73 -8.77 -107.59
CA GLN A 780 -44.20 -9.50 -106.43
C GLN A 780 -42.67 -9.64 -106.47
N LEU A 781 -42.08 -9.81 -107.65
CA LEU A 781 -40.64 -9.85 -107.83
C LEU A 781 -40.00 -8.48 -107.55
N GLU A 782 -40.65 -7.39 -107.99
CA GLU A 782 -40.24 -6.02 -107.72
C GLU A 782 -40.32 -5.68 -106.23
N ASP A 783 -41.40 -6.06 -105.56
CA ASP A 783 -41.56 -5.93 -104.10
C ASP A 783 -40.51 -6.74 -103.32
N SER A 784 -40.23 -7.96 -103.78
CA SER A 784 -39.20 -8.82 -103.17
C SER A 784 -37.81 -8.22 -103.36
N SER A 785 -37.51 -7.66 -104.54
CA SER A 785 -36.26 -6.97 -104.82
C SER A 785 -36.08 -5.75 -103.91
N ALA A 786 -37.14 -4.97 -103.68
CA ALA A 786 -37.09 -3.82 -102.77
C ALA A 786 -36.80 -4.24 -101.32
N LYS A 787 -37.42 -5.35 -100.85
CA LYS A 787 -37.15 -5.92 -99.51
C LYS A 787 -35.69 -6.40 -99.36
N TYR A 788 -35.11 -6.97 -100.42
CA TYR A 788 -33.69 -7.34 -100.42
C TYR A 788 -32.77 -6.13 -100.27
N SER A 789 -33.00 -5.06 -101.05
CA SER A 789 -32.22 -3.83 -100.92
C SER A 789 -32.35 -3.19 -99.53
N GLN A 790 -33.53 -3.25 -98.93
CA GLN A 790 -33.73 -2.77 -97.56
C GLN A 790 -32.95 -3.63 -96.54
N SER A 791 -32.99 -4.96 -96.70
CA SER A 791 -32.24 -5.89 -95.83
C SER A 791 -30.72 -5.70 -95.94
N GLU A 792 -30.22 -5.47 -97.15
CA GLU A 792 -28.82 -5.17 -97.42
C GLU A 792 -28.36 -3.85 -96.75
N SER A 793 -29.21 -2.82 -96.79
CA SER A 793 -28.93 -1.56 -96.07
C SER A 793 -28.91 -1.75 -94.54
N ILE A 794 -29.77 -2.61 -94.00
CA ILE A 794 -29.76 -2.91 -92.56
C ILE A 794 -28.49 -3.67 -92.19
N ILE A 795 -28.06 -4.64 -92.99
CA ILE A 795 -26.83 -5.41 -92.76
C ILE A 795 -25.62 -4.47 -92.69
N LEU A 796 -25.46 -3.57 -93.67
CA LEU A 796 -24.37 -2.59 -93.65
C LEU A 796 -24.37 -1.72 -92.39
N SER A 797 -25.55 -1.28 -91.92
CA SER A 797 -25.64 -0.50 -90.69
C SER A 797 -25.29 -1.30 -89.43
N LYS A 798 -25.58 -2.61 -89.42
CA LYS A 798 -25.21 -3.51 -88.32
C LYS A 798 -23.72 -3.83 -88.33
N ASP A 799 -23.11 -4.04 -89.50
CA ASP A 799 -21.66 -4.24 -89.65
C ASP A 799 -20.86 -3.01 -89.18
N ASP A 800 -21.35 -1.80 -89.49
CA ASP A 800 -20.78 -0.55 -88.96
C ASP A 800 -20.89 -0.47 -87.42
N THR A 801 -22.00 -0.98 -86.86
CA THR A 801 -22.21 -0.99 -85.41
C THR A 801 -21.31 -2.01 -84.72
N ILE A 802 -21.16 -3.20 -85.30
CA ILE A 802 -20.26 -4.26 -84.81
C ILE A 802 -18.81 -3.75 -84.84
N SER A 803 -18.38 -3.09 -85.92
CA SER A 803 -17.02 -2.53 -86.02
C SER A 803 -16.72 -1.53 -84.89
N LYS A 804 -17.70 -0.69 -84.52
CA LYS A 804 -17.56 0.24 -83.39
C LYS A 804 -17.52 -0.49 -82.04
N GLN A 805 -18.27 -1.57 -81.88
CA GLN A 805 -18.24 -2.40 -80.68
C GLN A 805 -16.89 -3.12 -80.54
N ASP A 806 -16.30 -3.59 -81.64
CA ASP A 806 -14.97 -4.20 -81.65
C ASP A 806 -13.88 -3.19 -81.25
N GLU A 807 -13.95 -1.94 -81.73
CA GLU A 807 -13.04 -0.87 -81.31
C GLU A 807 -13.15 -0.58 -79.80
N LEU A 808 -14.38 -0.53 -79.26
CA LEU A 808 -14.62 -0.36 -77.83
C LEU A 808 -14.07 -1.54 -77.00
N LEU A 809 -14.27 -2.77 -77.47
CA LEU A 809 -13.71 -3.98 -76.84
C LEU A 809 -12.19 -3.93 -76.80
N LEU A 810 -11.56 -3.43 -77.87
CA LEU A 810 -10.12 -3.30 -77.96
C LEU A 810 -9.57 -2.23 -77.00
N ASP A 811 -10.30 -1.14 -76.78
CA ASP A 811 -9.96 -0.15 -75.75
C ASP A 811 -10.16 -0.71 -74.34
N LEU A 812 -11.26 -1.41 -74.10
CA LEU A 812 -11.55 -2.03 -72.81
C LEU A 812 -10.48 -3.07 -72.42
N ASN A 813 -10.04 -3.90 -73.37
CA ASN A 813 -8.96 -4.86 -73.16
C ASN A 813 -7.63 -4.16 -72.82
N LYS A 814 -7.32 -3.02 -73.46
CA LYS A 814 -6.15 -2.21 -73.07
C LYS A 814 -6.28 -1.63 -71.67
N GLN A 815 -7.48 -1.27 -71.24
CA GLN A 815 -7.71 -0.80 -69.87
C GLN A 815 -7.55 -1.93 -68.86
N ILE A 816 -8.07 -3.13 -69.15
CA ILE A 816 -7.89 -4.33 -68.33
C ILE A 816 -6.40 -4.63 -68.17
N GLU A 817 -5.62 -4.66 -69.25
CA GLU A 817 -4.17 -4.89 -69.22
C GLU A 817 -3.44 -3.85 -68.34
N ARG A 818 -3.87 -2.58 -68.36
CA ARG A 818 -3.32 -1.55 -67.47
C ARG A 818 -3.67 -1.79 -66.00
N TYR A 819 -4.86 -2.28 -65.70
CA TYR A 819 -5.27 -2.59 -64.34
C TYR A 819 -4.56 -3.84 -63.81
N GLU A 820 -4.38 -4.87 -64.63
CA GLU A 820 -3.59 -6.06 -64.29
C GLU A 820 -2.15 -5.70 -63.94
N ASN A 821 -1.50 -4.85 -64.76
CA ASN A 821 -0.15 -4.37 -64.44
C ASN A 821 -0.09 -3.53 -63.15
N LYS A 822 -1.13 -2.73 -62.86
CA LYS A 822 -1.20 -1.98 -61.60
C LYS A 822 -1.42 -2.88 -60.39
N LEU A 823 -2.23 -3.94 -60.54
CA LEU A 823 -2.43 -4.95 -59.51
C LEU A 823 -1.12 -5.69 -59.24
N GLN A 824 -0.40 -6.09 -60.28
CA GLN A 824 0.89 -6.76 -60.11
C GLN A 824 1.91 -5.89 -59.38
N LEU A 825 2.01 -4.60 -59.70
CA LEU A 825 2.86 -3.67 -58.95
C LEU A 825 2.42 -3.51 -57.48
N LYS A 826 1.12 -3.62 -57.20
CA LYS A 826 0.59 -3.58 -55.84
C LYS A 826 0.87 -4.87 -55.08
N ASP A 827 0.84 -6.01 -55.74
CA ASP A 827 1.23 -7.29 -55.16
C ASP A 827 2.73 -7.29 -54.82
N ASP A 828 3.59 -6.78 -55.72
CA ASP A 828 5.01 -6.58 -55.45
C ASP A 828 5.25 -5.66 -54.23
N ASP A 829 4.53 -4.53 -54.15
CA ASP A 829 4.58 -3.61 -52.99
C ASP A 829 4.16 -4.33 -51.68
N ILE A 830 3.13 -5.18 -51.74
CA ILE A 830 2.63 -5.96 -50.60
C ILE A 830 3.67 -6.99 -50.15
N ASP A 831 4.34 -7.66 -51.06
CA ASP A 831 5.39 -8.63 -50.76
C ASP A 831 6.61 -7.97 -50.10
N ASP A 832 7.00 -6.78 -50.55
CA ASP A 832 8.05 -5.99 -49.92
C ASP A 832 7.65 -5.53 -48.51
N LEU A 833 6.40 -5.09 -48.33
CA LEU A 833 5.86 -4.73 -47.02
C LEU A 833 5.82 -5.94 -46.07
N ASN A 834 5.39 -7.11 -46.54
CA ASN A 834 5.37 -8.35 -45.76
C ASN A 834 6.77 -8.77 -45.34
N SER A 835 7.76 -8.63 -46.23
CA SER A 835 9.17 -8.90 -45.92
C SER A 835 9.70 -7.93 -44.85
N SER A 836 9.33 -6.65 -44.94
CA SER A 836 9.66 -5.64 -43.93
C SER A 836 8.97 -5.91 -42.59
N LEU A 837 7.71 -6.36 -42.62
CA LEU A 837 6.95 -6.74 -41.43
C LEU A 837 7.59 -7.93 -40.73
N SER A 838 7.96 -8.98 -41.48
CA SER A 838 8.63 -10.16 -40.96
C SER A 838 9.98 -9.83 -40.30
N ASN A 839 10.74 -8.90 -40.89
CA ASN A 839 11.96 -8.39 -40.27
C ASN A 839 11.67 -7.64 -38.96
N LYS A 840 10.62 -6.81 -38.93
CA LYS A 840 10.19 -6.13 -37.69
C LYS A 840 9.73 -7.12 -36.62
N ASP A 841 9.03 -8.19 -37.00
CA ASP A 841 8.63 -9.24 -36.07
C ASP A 841 9.85 -9.96 -35.48
N SER A 842 10.87 -10.24 -36.30
CA SER A 842 12.13 -10.79 -35.80
C SER A 842 12.82 -9.84 -34.81
N VAL A 843 12.78 -8.53 -35.06
CA VAL A 843 13.33 -7.51 -34.13
C VAL A 843 12.50 -7.46 -32.85
N ILE A 844 11.17 -7.48 -32.94
CA ILE A 844 10.28 -7.52 -31.79
C ILE A 844 10.58 -8.74 -30.92
N GLU A 845 10.82 -9.91 -31.52
CA GLU A 845 11.14 -11.12 -30.76
C GLU A 845 12.52 -11.03 -30.07
N SER A 846 13.49 -10.36 -30.72
CA SER A 846 14.78 -10.05 -30.07
C SER A 846 14.63 -9.06 -28.90
N LEU A 847 13.76 -8.05 -29.04
CA LEU A 847 13.49 -7.10 -27.96
C LEU A 847 12.71 -7.74 -26.82
N LYS A 848 11.77 -8.65 -27.09
CA LYS A 848 11.07 -9.42 -26.05
C LYS A 848 12.03 -10.28 -25.24
N THR A 849 13.00 -10.94 -25.89
CA THR A 849 14.02 -11.72 -25.20
C THR A 849 14.93 -10.83 -24.37
N GLU A 850 15.33 -9.67 -24.87
CA GLU A 850 16.15 -8.70 -24.12
C GLU A 850 15.40 -8.06 -22.93
N ILE A 851 14.11 -7.78 -23.07
CA ILE A 851 13.22 -7.34 -21.99
C ILE A 851 13.06 -8.46 -20.95
N PHE A 852 12.89 -9.71 -21.38
CA PHE A 852 12.82 -10.86 -20.47
C PHE A 852 14.09 -11.01 -19.63
N ASP A 853 15.26 -10.90 -20.25
CA ASP A 853 16.55 -10.94 -19.57
C ASP A 853 16.74 -9.76 -18.61
N SER A 854 16.31 -8.56 -19.02
CA SER A 854 16.34 -7.37 -18.16
C SER A 854 15.42 -7.50 -16.96
N ASN A 855 14.22 -8.07 -17.13
CA ASN A 855 13.31 -8.37 -16.02
C ASN A 855 13.87 -9.41 -15.06
N ASN A 856 14.61 -10.40 -15.55
CA ASN A 856 15.31 -11.36 -14.68
C ASN A 856 16.42 -10.67 -13.86
N LYS A 857 17.18 -9.77 -14.46
CA LYS A 857 18.15 -8.93 -13.72
C LYS A 857 17.46 -8.03 -12.69
N LEU A 858 16.28 -7.51 -12.98
CA LEU A 858 15.50 -6.72 -12.02
C LEU A 858 15.09 -7.54 -10.80
N LYS A 859 14.67 -8.80 -11.01
CA LYS A 859 14.39 -9.74 -9.91
C LYS A 859 15.62 -10.03 -9.05
N GLU A 860 16.79 -10.18 -9.66
CA GLU A 860 18.05 -10.30 -8.90
C GLU A 860 18.35 -9.04 -8.09
N LEU A 861 18.02 -7.86 -8.63
CA LEU A 861 18.19 -6.58 -7.95
C LEU A 861 17.23 -6.42 -6.76
N ASP A 862 16.00 -6.93 -6.86
CA ASP A 862 15.05 -6.99 -5.75
C ASP A 862 15.52 -7.92 -4.61
N VAL A 863 16.15 -9.04 -4.97
CA VAL A 863 16.78 -9.96 -4.00
C VAL A 863 17.95 -9.27 -3.31
N LEU A 864 18.82 -8.58 -4.06
CA LEU A 864 19.93 -7.81 -3.50
C LEU A 864 19.45 -6.66 -2.61
N SER A 865 18.38 -5.96 -3.01
CA SER A 865 17.74 -4.91 -2.22
C SER A 865 17.21 -5.45 -0.89
N SER A 866 16.56 -6.63 -0.93
CA SER A 866 16.09 -7.33 0.27
C SER A 866 17.25 -7.73 1.20
N GLU A 867 18.36 -8.20 0.65
CA GLU A 867 19.59 -8.46 1.41
C GLU A 867 20.18 -7.18 2.01
N LEU A 868 20.14 -6.06 1.29
CA LEU A 868 20.64 -4.77 1.77
C LEU A 868 19.81 -4.28 2.97
N VAL A 869 18.48 -4.36 2.88
CA VAL A 869 17.57 -4.03 3.98
C VAL A 869 17.83 -4.93 5.20
N ALA A 870 18.12 -6.21 4.98
CA ALA A 870 18.51 -7.11 6.07
C ALA A 870 19.84 -6.70 6.70
N LYS A 871 20.84 -6.32 5.90
CA LYS A 871 22.14 -5.80 6.39
C LYS A 871 21.98 -4.46 7.12
N ASP A 872 21.12 -3.57 6.65
CA ASP A 872 20.84 -2.29 7.33
C ASP A 872 20.19 -2.50 8.70
N LYS A 873 19.30 -3.50 8.83
CA LYS A 873 18.78 -3.91 10.15
C LYS A 873 19.90 -4.39 11.08
N VAL A 874 20.85 -5.17 10.56
CA VAL A 874 22.02 -5.62 11.34
C VAL A 874 22.91 -4.45 11.73
N ILE A 875 23.18 -3.51 10.82
CA ILE A 875 23.96 -2.30 11.09
C ILE A 875 23.28 -1.44 12.15
N ASN A 876 21.97 -1.24 12.07
CA ASN A 876 21.21 -0.49 13.07
C ASN A 876 21.24 -1.17 14.45
N ASN A 877 21.19 -2.50 14.50
CA ASN A 877 21.37 -3.25 15.75
C ASN A 877 22.79 -3.11 16.30
N LEU A 878 23.83 -3.20 15.45
CA LEU A 878 25.21 -2.97 15.88
C LEU A 878 25.43 -1.54 16.36
N ASN A 879 24.80 -0.54 15.74
CA ASN A 879 24.88 0.86 16.16
C ASN A 879 24.17 1.08 17.50
N SER A 880 23.03 0.44 17.76
CA SER A 880 22.37 0.52 19.07
C SER A 880 23.19 -0.16 20.17
N GLU A 881 23.86 -1.25 19.86
CA GLU A 881 24.79 -1.92 20.78
C GLU A 881 26.07 -1.09 21.02
N LEU A 882 26.60 -0.45 19.97
CA LEU A 882 27.75 0.46 20.06
C LEU A 882 27.43 1.68 20.92
N THR A 883 26.28 2.31 20.71
CA THR A 883 25.83 3.47 21.52
C THR A 883 25.61 3.07 22.98
N SER A 884 25.06 1.89 23.25
CA SER A 884 24.97 1.36 24.61
C SER A 884 26.35 1.15 25.24
N LYS A 885 27.33 0.63 24.48
CA LYS A 885 28.71 0.45 24.94
C LYS A 885 29.43 1.79 25.15
N GLU A 886 29.16 2.80 24.33
CA GLU A 886 29.70 4.15 24.51
C GLU A 886 29.17 4.81 25.78
N VAL A 887 27.89 4.62 26.10
CA VAL A 887 27.30 5.06 27.38
C VAL A 887 27.98 4.34 28.55
N GLU A 888 28.12 3.02 28.49
CA GLU A 888 28.80 2.24 29.53
C GLU A 888 30.27 2.67 29.71
N ILE A 889 30.99 2.95 28.62
CA ILE A 889 32.37 3.47 28.66
C ILE A 889 32.40 4.86 29.30
N LYS A 890 31.44 5.73 29.00
CA LYS A 890 31.36 7.07 29.60
C LYS A 890 31.11 6.98 31.10
N GLU A 891 30.17 6.15 31.54
CA GLU A 891 29.90 5.91 32.96
C GLU A 891 31.12 5.35 33.69
N ASN A 892 31.81 4.38 33.08
CA ASN A 892 33.06 3.84 33.63
C ASN A 892 34.17 4.89 33.71
N ARG A 893 34.28 5.78 32.70
CA ARG A 893 35.24 6.89 32.70
C ARG A 893 34.93 7.91 33.79
N ASP A 894 33.68 8.24 34.00
CA ASP A 894 33.24 9.17 35.05
C ASP A 894 33.48 8.56 36.45
N ALA A 895 33.20 7.28 36.63
CA ALA A 895 33.53 6.55 37.85
C ALA A 895 35.05 6.51 38.11
N LEU A 896 35.86 6.30 37.08
CA LEU A 896 37.32 6.34 37.17
C LEU A 896 37.83 7.74 37.53
N LEU A 897 37.27 8.80 36.93
CA LEU A 897 37.62 10.18 37.27
C LEU A 897 37.28 10.50 38.73
N SER A 898 36.12 10.07 39.21
CA SER A 898 35.73 10.20 40.62
C SER A 898 36.69 9.44 41.55
N SER A 899 37.04 8.20 41.21
CA SER A 899 38.02 7.42 41.97
C SER A 899 39.42 8.06 41.93
N THR A 900 39.82 8.65 40.80
CA THR A 900 41.10 9.34 40.64
C THR A 900 41.16 10.60 41.49
N ALA A 901 40.08 11.40 41.50
CA ALA A 901 39.94 12.56 42.38
C ALA A 901 40.01 12.12 43.85
N ARG A 902 39.35 11.02 44.22
CA ARG A 902 39.41 10.48 45.58
C ARG A 902 40.81 10.00 45.96
N ILE A 903 41.54 9.38 45.04
CA ILE A 903 42.94 9.00 45.26
C ILE A 903 43.80 10.24 45.49
N GLU A 904 43.59 11.31 44.73
CA GLU A 904 44.34 12.56 44.91
C GLU A 904 44.03 13.23 46.26
N GLU A 905 42.77 13.26 46.67
CA GLU A 905 42.38 13.71 48.02
C GLU A 905 43.06 12.87 49.12
N LEU A 906 43.14 11.55 48.94
CA LEU A 906 43.82 10.67 49.87
C LEU A 906 45.33 10.90 49.89
N LYS A 907 45.96 11.18 48.74
CA LYS A 907 47.37 11.56 48.67
C LYS A 907 47.62 12.88 49.39
N ASP A 908 46.81 13.91 49.15
CA ASP A 908 46.91 15.19 49.84
C ASP A 908 46.78 15.03 51.35
N LEU A 909 45.85 14.18 51.78
CA LEU A 909 45.64 13.89 53.20
C LEU A 909 46.81 13.11 53.79
N LEU A 910 47.38 12.16 53.05
CA LEU A 910 48.59 11.43 53.41
C LEU A 910 49.80 12.37 53.51
N GLU A 911 49.97 13.30 52.56
CA GLU A 911 51.06 14.27 52.54
C GLU A 911 50.95 15.23 53.73
N ARG A 912 49.75 15.72 54.03
CA ARG A 912 49.50 16.50 55.26
C ARG A 912 49.83 15.70 56.51
N LYS A 913 49.43 14.42 56.58
CA LYS A 913 49.73 13.56 57.72
C LYS A 913 51.22 13.24 57.85
N ASN A 914 51.93 13.08 56.74
CA ASN A 914 53.38 12.90 56.74
C ASN A 914 54.08 14.18 57.20
N LYS A 915 53.59 15.35 56.78
CA LYS A 915 54.09 16.64 57.28
C LYS A 915 53.84 16.80 58.78
N ASP A 916 52.63 16.51 59.26
CA ASP A 916 52.30 16.49 60.69
C ASP A 916 53.27 15.54 61.45
N LEU A 917 53.53 14.35 60.89
CA LEU A 917 54.42 13.36 61.49
C LEU A 917 55.87 13.86 61.54
N ASP A 918 56.35 14.53 60.49
CA ASP A 918 57.70 15.11 60.46
C ASP A 918 57.82 16.31 61.39
N ASP A 919 56.78 17.14 61.49
CA ASP A 919 56.70 18.22 62.49
C ASP A 919 56.70 17.64 63.91
N HIS A 920 55.97 16.55 64.16
CA HIS A 920 55.99 15.83 65.42
C HIS A 920 57.36 15.19 65.71
N LYS A 921 58.02 14.58 64.70
CA LYS A 921 59.39 14.06 64.87
C LYS A 921 60.35 15.20 65.20
N LYS A 922 60.24 16.34 64.52
CA LYS A 922 61.08 17.51 64.78
C LYS A 922 60.85 18.03 66.19
N LEU A 923 59.59 18.16 66.61
CA LEU A 923 59.24 18.52 67.98
C LEU A 923 59.78 17.50 68.99
N LEU A 924 59.72 16.21 68.67
CA LEU A 924 60.27 15.15 69.53
C LEU A 924 61.80 15.23 69.62
N VAL A 925 62.48 15.52 68.51
CA VAL A 925 63.93 15.78 68.47
C VAL A 925 64.26 17.02 69.30
N GLU A 926 63.54 18.13 69.13
CA GLU A 926 63.71 19.33 69.95
C GLU A 926 63.47 19.06 71.44
N LYS A 927 62.45 18.25 71.79
CA LYS A 927 62.21 17.81 73.17
C LYS A 927 63.26 16.84 73.69
N ASN A 928 63.82 15.98 72.85
CA ASN A 928 64.95 15.13 73.22
C ASN A 928 66.24 15.94 73.40
N ASP A 929 66.49 16.96 72.57
CA ASP A 929 67.61 17.87 72.74
C ASP A 929 67.45 18.71 74.01
N GLU A 930 66.24 19.17 74.33
CA GLU A 930 65.92 19.78 75.63
C GLU A 930 66.16 18.79 76.78
N LEU A 931 65.77 17.53 76.62
CA LEU A 931 65.97 16.48 77.62
C LEU A 931 67.46 16.14 77.79
N ASP A 932 68.25 16.11 76.73
CA ASP A 932 69.69 15.87 76.77
C ASP A 932 70.43 17.06 77.37
N LYS A 933 69.99 18.30 77.12
CA LYS A 933 70.44 19.48 77.88
C LYS A 933 70.07 19.39 79.36
N LEU A 934 68.93 18.78 79.69
CA LEU A 934 68.52 18.49 81.08
C LEU A 934 69.35 17.35 81.69
N LYS A 935 69.81 16.40 80.87
CA LYS A 935 70.66 15.27 81.27
C LYS A 935 72.09 15.70 81.54
N ASP A 936 72.55 16.73 80.83
CA ASP A 936 73.81 17.45 81.10
C ASP A 936 73.71 18.39 82.32
N LEU A 937 72.69 18.24 83.17
CA LEU A 937 72.68 18.77 84.54
C LEU A 937 73.57 17.95 85.47
N GLN A 938 74.19 16.84 85.06
CA GLN A 938 75.09 16.06 85.92
C GLN A 938 76.27 16.88 86.50
N PRO A 939 76.93 17.81 85.76
CA PRO A 939 77.89 18.75 86.32
C PRO A 939 77.25 19.78 87.26
N ARG A 940 76.00 20.20 86.99
CA ARG A 940 75.25 21.14 87.86
C ARG A 940 74.76 20.47 89.14
N ILE A 941 74.36 19.20 89.09
CA ILE A 941 74.04 18.33 90.22
C ILE A 941 75.31 18.08 91.02
N HIS A 942 76.43 17.74 90.38
CA HIS A 942 77.71 17.58 91.07
C HIS A 942 78.18 18.90 91.72
N ALA A 943 77.98 20.05 91.06
CA ALA A 943 78.28 21.37 91.63
C ALA A 943 77.36 21.72 92.81
N LEU A 944 76.06 21.45 92.70
CA LEU A 944 75.08 21.64 93.78
C LEU A 944 75.27 20.64 94.93
N GLU A 945 75.76 19.43 94.67
CA GLU A 945 76.12 18.45 95.69
C GLU A 945 77.41 18.85 96.41
N LEU A 946 78.38 19.42 95.70
CA LEU A 946 79.55 20.06 96.33
C LEU A 946 79.12 21.26 97.18
N GLU A 947 78.29 22.14 96.63
CA GLU A 947 77.77 23.31 97.33
C GLU A 947 76.95 22.90 98.56
N LYS A 948 76.12 21.85 98.45
CA LYS A 948 75.38 21.27 99.56
C LYS A 948 76.31 20.61 100.59
N ALA A 949 77.40 19.98 100.16
CA ALA A 949 78.39 19.41 101.08
C ALA A 949 79.17 20.50 101.82
N ASP A 950 79.55 21.57 101.14
CA ASP A 950 80.20 22.75 101.73
C ASP A 950 79.25 23.46 102.70
N LEU A 951 78.00 23.70 102.29
CA LEU A 951 76.97 24.30 103.15
C LEU A 951 76.64 23.41 104.34
N LYS A 952 76.61 22.08 104.16
CA LYS A 952 76.42 21.11 105.25
C LYS A 952 77.61 21.12 106.20
N SER A 953 78.84 21.18 105.69
CA SER A 953 80.05 21.35 106.50
C SER A 953 80.01 22.65 107.30
N ASP A 954 79.58 23.76 106.69
CA ASP A 954 79.45 25.04 107.39
C ASP A 954 78.30 25.06 108.40
N TYR A 955 77.17 24.42 108.10
CA TYR A 955 76.11 24.20 109.09
C TYR A 955 76.54 23.26 110.19
N GLU A 956 77.33 22.22 109.92
CA GLU A 956 77.89 21.34 110.94
C GLU A 956 78.87 22.11 111.85
N LYS A 957 79.74 22.97 111.27
CA LYS A 957 80.59 23.89 112.04
C LYS A 957 79.78 24.84 112.90
N GLN A 958 78.72 25.44 112.35
CA GLN A 958 77.80 26.30 113.11
C GLN A 958 77.07 25.52 114.22
N ILE A 959 76.62 24.29 113.95
CA ILE A 959 76.00 23.42 114.95
C ILE A 959 76.99 23.06 116.06
N THR A 960 78.26 22.77 115.75
CA THR A 960 79.28 22.55 116.78
C THR A 960 79.59 23.82 117.60
N SER A 961 79.62 25.00 116.97
CA SER A 961 79.77 26.28 117.68
C SER A 961 78.58 26.55 118.58
N LEU A 962 77.35 26.42 118.07
CA LEU A 962 76.13 26.61 118.82
C LEU A 962 75.99 25.57 119.95
N LYS A 963 76.41 24.32 119.75
CA LYS A 963 76.48 23.31 120.83
C LYS A 963 77.48 23.69 121.91
N ALA A 964 78.63 24.24 121.55
CA ALA A 964 79.61 24.72 122.53
C ALA A 964 79.08 25.94 123.31
N ASP A 965 78.34 26.83 122.64
CA ASP A 965 77.68 27.97 123.28
C ASP A 965 76.51 27.53 124.18
N LEU A 966 75.73 26.52 123.78
CA LEU A 966 74.68 25.91 124.60
C LEU A 966 75.27 25.24 125.85
N GLN A 967 76.38 24.51 125.74
CA GLN A 967 77.08 23.96 126.91
C GLN A 967 77.60 25.06 127.85
N LYS A 968 78.08 26.19 127.34
CA LYS A 968 78.44 27.35 128.18
C LYS A 968 77.23 27.96 128.87
N ALA A 969 76.09 28.07 128.18
CA ALA A 969 74.85 28.56 128.77
C ALA A 969 74.29 27.62 129.86
N GLU A 970 74.41 26.31 129.67
CA GLU A 970 74.02 25.29 130.67
C GLU A 970 74.86 25.43 131.96
N ILE A 971 76.19 25.59 131.83
CA ILE A 971 77.10 25.81 132.98
C ILE A 971 76.77 27.12 133.71
N LEU A 972 76.44 28.19 132.97
CA LEU A 972 76.02 29.45 133.58
C LEU A 972 74.67 29.32 134.31
N ARG A 973 73.74 28.53 133.77
CA ARG A 973 72.44 28.25 134.40
C ARG A 973 72.60 27.46 135.71
N GLU A 974 73.41 26.41 135.73
CA GLU A 974 73.69 25.65 136.96
C GLU A 974 74.35 26.53 138.05
N ASN A 975 75.22 27.46 137.67
CA ASN A 975 75.81 28.39 138.62
C ASN A 975 74.81 29.40 139.18
N ASN A 976 73.87 29.88 138.35
CA ASN A 976 72.80 30.77 138.81
C ASN A 976 71.83 30.07 139.76
N GLU A 977 71.45 28.82 139.48
CA GLU A 977 70.59 28.03 140.40
C GLU A 977 71.26 27.84 141.78
N LYS A 978 72.58 27.63 141.83
CA LYS A 978 73.32 27.57 143.12
C LYS A 978 73.30 28.91 143.87
N LEU A 979 73.43 30.02 143.15
CA LEU A 979 73.36 31.35 143.76
C LEU A 979 71.94 31.67 144.27
N GLU A 980 70.90 31.29 143.54
CA GLU A 980 69.51 31.46 143.98
C GLU A 980 69.20 30.65 145.25
N GLN A 981 69.69 29.42 145.37
CA GLN A 981 69.55 28.62 146.58
C GLN A 981 70.20 29.28 147.80
N GLU A 982 71.37 29.91 147.64
CA GLU A 982 72.04 30.63 148.72
C GLU A 982 71.30 31.92 149.11
N ILE A 983 70.73 32.64 148.13
CA ILE A 983 69.87 33.81 148.39
C ILE A 983 68.64 33.41 149.22
N SER A 984 67.96 32.31 148.87
CA SER A 984 66.79 31.84 149.65
C SER A 984 67.17 31.49 151.08
N ARG A 985 68.31 30.82 151.29
CA ARG A 985 68.80 30.50 152.64
C ARG A 985 69.08 31.77 153.46
N LEU A 986 69.70 32.79 152.87
CA LEU A 986 69.99 34.06 153.56
C LEU A 986 68.72 34.83 153.91
N ASN A 987 67.71 34.83 153.03
CA ASN A 987 66.42 35.48 153.29
C ASN A 987 65.66 34.82 154.45
N GLU A 988 65.73 33.50 154.60
CA GLU A 988 65.10 32.79 155.72
C GLU A 988 65.73 33.16 157.07
N VAL A 989 67.04 33.42 157.10
CA VAL A 989 67.74 33.90 158.30
C VAL A 989 67.34 35.34 158.65
N ILE A 990 67.14 36.21 157.66
CA ILE A 990 66.69 37.59 157.89
C ILE A 990 65.30 37.62 158.49
N ASN A 991 64.35 36.88 157.91
CA ASN A 991 62.95 36.85 158.37
C ASN A 991 62.83 36.40 159.84
N ASN A 992 63.61 35.40 160.25
CA ASN A 992 63.63 34.94 161.64
C ASN A 992 64.11 36.02 162.64
N LYS A 993 65.02 36.90 162.23
CA LYS A 993 65.48 38.00 163.09
C LYS A 993 64.48 39.15 163.18
N GLU A 994 63.70 39.41 162.13
CA GLU A 994 62.65 40.43 162.14
C GLU A 994 61.51 40.08 163.10
N ILE A 995 61.09 38.81 163.14
CA ILE A 995 60.05 38.34 164.08
C ILE A 995 60.46 38.57 165.55
N GLN A 996 61.71 38.31 165.90
CA GLN A 996 62.21 38.53 167.27
C GLN A 996 62.23 40.00 167.68
N LEU A 997 62.40 40.92 166.73
CA LEU A 997 62.39 42.36 166.97
C LEU A 997 60.97 42.88 167.29
N ASP A 998 59.94 42.33 166.66
CA ASP A 998 58.54 42.78 166.86
C ASP A 998 58.04 42.46 168.28
N ASP A 999 58.34 41.27 168.81
CA ASP A 999 57.92 40.85 170.15
C ASP A 999 58.55 41.70 171.26
N MET A 1000 59.83 42.06 171.11
CA MET A 1000 60.53 42.94 172.07
C MET A 1000 59.90 44.35 172.14
N SER A 1001 59.35 44.86 171.04
CA SER A 1001 58.70 46.17 170.99
C SER A 1001 57.40 46.22 171.80
N LYS A 1002 56.60 45.15 171.79
CA LYS A 1002 55.31 45.09 172.50
C LYS A 1002 55.48 45.10 174.02
N TYR A 1003 56.42 44.33 174.56
CA TYR A 1003 56.67 44.30 176.00
C TYR A 1003 57.16 45.63 176.57
N LYS A 1004 57.94 46.39 175.79
CA LYS A 1004 58.36 47.75 176.15
C LYS A 1004 57.16 48.69 176.36
N GLY A 1005 56.11 48.56 175.57
CA GLY A 1005 54.89 49.36 175.66
C GLY A 1005 54.11 49.13 176.96
N TYR A 1006 53.88 47.87 177.34
CA TYR A 1006 53.16 47.53 178.57
C TYR A 1006 53.91 47.93 179.84
N PHE A 1007 55.24 47.76 179.83
CA PHE A 1007 56.08 48.17 180.95
C PHE A 1007 55.95 49.67 181.22
N ASN A 1008 56.01 50.52 180.19
CA ASN A 1008 55.84 51.96 180.37
C ASN A 1008 54.47 52.33 180.98
N ALA A 1009 53.40 51.62 180.61
CA ALA A 1009 52.05 51.91 181.13
C ALA A 1009 51.92 51.64 182.64
N MET A 1010 52.60 50.63 183.20
CA MET A 1010 52.52 50.29 184.64
C MET A 1010 53.23 51.29 185.56
N ILE A 1011 54.24 52.00 185.07
CA ILE A 1011 55.09 52.89 185.89
C ILE A 1011 54.61 54.35 185.80
N SER A 1012 53.51 54.59 185.09
CA SER A 1012 52.87 55.91 184.97
C SER A 1012 52.50 56.48 186.34
N LYS A 1013 52.66 57.80 186.53
CA LYS A 1013 52.34 58.48 187.80
C LYS A 1013 50.85 58.31 188.16
N PRO A 1014 50.48 58.19 189.46
CA PRO A 1014 49.09 58.09 189.86
C PRO A 1014 48.28 59.33 189.47
N LEU A 1015 47.07 59.12 188.94
CA LEU A 1015 46.14 60.17 188.55
C LEU A 1015 45.52 60.84 189.78
N PRO A 1016 45.28 62.17 189.76
CA PRO A 1016 44.83 62.93 190.91
C PRO A 1016 43.56 62.35 191.53
N GLY A 1017 43.67 61.98 192.81
CA GLY A 1017 42.54 61.47 193.57
C GLY A 1017 42.20 59.99 193.35
N LEU A 1018 42.80 59.31 192.39
CA LEU A 1018 42.69 57.85 192.29
C LEU A 1018 43.78 57.18 193.13
N THR A 1019 43.55 55.95 193.55
CA THR A 1019 44.62 55.13 194.15
C THR A 1019 45.61 54.70 193.06
N SER A 1020 46.87 54.42 193.43
CA SER A 1020 47.91 53.96 192.48
C SER A 1020 47.44 52.79 191.62
N PHE A 1021 46.67 51.87 192.20
CA PHE A 1021 46.10 50.72 191.48
C PHE A 1021 45.02 51.14 190.47
N GLN A 1022 44.12 52.05 190.85
CA GLN A 1022 43.08 52.56 189.95
C GLN A 1022 43.68 53.35 188.78
N SER A 1023 44.79 54.06 188.99
CA SER A 1023 45.52 54.76 187.93
C SER A 1023 46.27 53.81 187.00
N GLN A 1024 46.92 52.78 187.54
CA GLN A 1024 47.54 51.72 186.72
C GLN A 1024 46.52 51.02 185.85
N ILE A 1025 45.35 50.68 186.44
CA ILE A 1025 44.22 50.14 185.69
C ILE A 1025 43.82 51.11 184.58
N TYR A 1026 43.62 52.41 184.88
CA TYR A 1026 43.32 53.37 183.82
C TYR A 1026 44.36 53.38 182.69
N HIS A 1027 45.65 53.42 182.97
CA HIS A 1027 46.68 53.47 181.91
C HIS A 1027 46.77 52.19 181.07
N LEU A 1028 46.50 51.02 181.68
CA LEU A 1028 46.52 49.74 181.00
C LEU A 1028 45.25 49.46 180.20
N LEU A 1029 44.11 50.04 180.59
CA LEU A 1029 42.84 49.75 179.92
C LEU A 1029 42.81 50.28 178.47
N PRO A 1030 42.36 49.50 177.49
CA PRO A 1030 42.03 50.01 176.17
C PRO A 1030 40.76 50.87 176.25
N ASP A 1031 40.54 51.73 175.26
CA ASP A 1031 39.40 52.65 175.23
C ASP A 1031 38.16 52.03 174.58
N ALA A 1032 36.97 52.54 174.91
CA ALA A 1032 35.68 52.23 174.29
C ALA A 1032 35.27 50.74 174.32
N GLN A 1033 35.57 50.02 175.40
CA GLN A 1033 35.15 48.63 175.59
C GLN A 1033 34.13 48.47 176.72
N SER A 1034 33.45 47.32 176.74
CA SER A 1034 32.51 46.97 177.82
C SER A 1034 33.25 46.58 179.10
N ALA A 1035 32.56 46.65 180.24
CA ALA A 1035 33.16 46.28 181.52
C ALA A 1035 33.66 44.83 181.60
N SER A 1036 33.08 43.88 180.84
CA SER A 1036 33.59 42.51 180.81
C SER A 1036 34.84 42.38 179.94
N GLU A 1037 34.86 43.03 178.77
CA GLU A 1037 36.03 43.01 177.87
C GLU A 1037 37.25 43.69 178.51
N LEU A 1038 37.03 44.80 179.20
CA LEU A 1038 38.06 45.50 179.95
C LEU A 1038 38.63 44.67 181.11
N TYR A 1039 37.78 43.89 181.78
CA TYR A 1039 38.20 42.97 182.82
C TYR A 1039 39.03 41.82 182.24
N ASP A 1040 38.54 41.17 181.19
CA ASP A 1040 39.22 40.04 180.54
C ASP A 1040 40.57 40.47 179.93
N TYR A 1041 40.66 41.70 179.41
CA TYR A 1041 41.92 42.29 178.93
C TYR A 1041 42.96 42.42 180.05
N LEU A 1042 42.58 42.93 181.22
CA LEU A 1042 43.49 43.02 182.37
C LEU A 1042 43.92 41.63 182.88
N ILE A 1043 43.02 40.65 182.87
CA ILE A 1043 43.36 39.25 183.20
C ILE A 1043 44.41 38.73 182.21
N SER A 1044 44.28 39.01 180.91
CA SER A 1044 45.25 38.59 179.88
C SER A 1044 46.62 39.25 179.99
N LEU A 1045 46.70 40.43 180.61
CA LEU A 1045 47.95 41.13 180.94
C LEU A 1045 48.59 40.67 182.27
N GLY A 1046 47.94 39.74 182.99
CA GLY A 1046 48.48 39.12 184.20
C GLY A 1046 47.82 39.57 185.52
N PHE A 1047 46.76 40.39 185.49
CA PHE A 1047 46.03 40.81 186.71
C PHE A 1047 45.05 39.73 187.21
N SER A 1048 45.53 38.49 187.31
CA SER A 1048 44.74 37.28 187.63
C SER A 1048 44.02 37.30 188.99
N GLU A 1049 44.50 38.09 189.96
CA GLU A 1049 43.91 38.22 191.30
C GLU A 1049 42.87 39.36 191.42
N LEU A 1050 42.60 40.10 190.34
CA LEU A 1050 41.62 41.19 190.35
C LEU A 1050 40.20 40.64 190.38
N GLU A 1051 39.48 40.80 191.49
CA GLU A 1051 38.07 40.42 191.56
C GLU A 1051 37.17 41.35 190.71
N LYS A 1052 36.16 40.78 190.03
CA LYS A 1052 35.17 41.55 189.23
C LYS A 1052 34.52 42.69 190.03
N GLU A 1053 34.25 42.46 191.32
CA GLU A 1053 33.65 43.48 192.18
C GLU A 1053 34.61 44.64 192.45
N SER A 1054 35.89 44.34 192.68
CA SER A 1054 36.96 45.33 192.87
C SER A 1054 37.25 46.14 191.60
N PHE A 1055 37.17 45.49 190.44
CA PHE A 1055 37.23 46.17 189.14
C PHE A 1055 36.01 47.07 188.89
N ALA A 1056 34.80 46.61 189.20
CA ALA A 1056 33.58 47.41 189.06
C ALA A 1056 33.59 48.64 190.00
N LYS A 1057 34.15 48.51 191.21
CA LYS A 1057 34.40 49.64 192.13
C LYS A 1057 35.41 50.61 191.54
N THR A 1058 36.44 50.11 190.87
CA THR A 1058 37.46 50.94 190.18
C THR A 1058 36.86 51.70 189.00
N LEU A 1059 36.07 51.05 188.14
CA LEU A 1059 35.35 51.72 187.05
C LEU A 1059 34.39 52.80 187.56
N LYS A 1060 33.63 52.52 188.62
CA LYS A 1060 32.78 53.55 189.27
C LYS A 1060 33.59 54.70 189.87
N ALA A 1061 34.78 54.42 190.42
CA ALA A 1061 35.66 55.47 190.94
C ALA A 1061 36.22 56.35 189.80
N LEU A 1062 36.58 55.74 188.67
CA LEU A 1062 36.98 56.45 187.45
C LEU A 1062 35.81 57.30 186.91
N GLU A 1063 34.59 56.79 186.95
CA GLU A 1063 33.37 57.53 186.59
C GLU A 1063 33.13 58.75 187.48
N LYS A 1064 33.12 58.53 188.79
CA LYS A 1064 32.79 59.54 189.79
C LYS A 1064 33.79 60.70 189.80
N ARG A 1065 35.03 60.46 189.39
CA ARG A 1065 36.09 61.47 189.30
C ARG A 1065 36.23 62.09 187.91
N GLY A 1066 35.44 61.65 186.93
CA GLY A 1066 35.41 62.21 185.59
C GLY A 1066 36.45 61.65 184.61
N PHE A 1067 37.18 60.59 184.96
CA PHE A 1067 38.22 59.99 184.09
C PHE A 1067 37.67 59.01 183.05
N CYS A 1068 36.52 58.42 183.32
CA CYS A 1068 35.79 57.61 182.35
C CYS A 1068 34.32 58.02 182.37
N GLN A 1069 33.63 57.85 181.24
CA GLN A 1069 32.19 58.05 181.16
C GLN A 1069 31.52 56.86 180.50
N ARG A 1070 30.27 56.61 180.92
CA ARG A 1070 29.43 55.57 180.33
C ARG A 1070 28.80 56.13 179.07
N ALA A 1071 29.21 55.63 177.91
CA ALA A 1071 28.55 55.91 176.64
C ALA A 1071 27.66 54.72 176.25
N ARG A 1072 26.54 55.01 175.58
CA ARG A 1072 25.74 53.97 174.92
C ARG A 1072 26.26 53.77 173.51
N ASP A 1073 26.64 52.54 173.22
CA ASP A 1073 26.87 52.05 171.87
C ASP A 1073 25.76 51.02 171.58
N GLY A 1074 24.66 51.51 170.97
CA GLY A 1074 23.41 50.76 170.83
C GLY A 1074 22.76 50.39 172.19
N ASP A 1075 22.50 49.09 172.40
CA ASP A 1075 21.95 48.53 173.65
C ASP A 1075 23.04 48.23 174.71
N ARG A 1076 24.33 48.41 174.38
CA ARG A 1076 25.46 48.12 175.29
C ARG A 1076 26.00 49.39 175.93
N ILE A 1077 26.47 49.25 177.16
CA ILE A 1077 27.11 50.34 177.90
C ILE A 1077 28.63 50.11 177.85
N ILE A 1078 29.33 51.02 177.17
CA ILE A 1078 30.78 51.02 177.04
C ILE A 1078 31.40 52.09 177.94
N TRP A 1079 32.66 51.87 178.30
CA TRP A 1079 33.45 52.79 179.11
C TRP A 1079 34.44 53.50 178.20
N VAL A 1080 34.23 54.80 178.04
CA VAL A 1080 35.10 55.66 177.24
C VAL A 1080 35.96 56.48 178.19
N LYS A 1081 37.26 56.51 177.94
CA LYS A 1081 38.20 57.36 178.67
C LYS A 1081 37.95 58.80 178.30
N ASN A 1082 37.75 59.64 179.31
CA ASN A 1082 37.76 61.07 179.09
C ASN A 1082 39.20 61.53 178.90
N PRO A 1083 39.44 62.53 178.03
CA PRO A 1083 40.73 63.18 177.95
C PRO A 1083 41.07 63.73 179.33
N ILE A 1084 42.21 63.33 179.87
CA ILE A 1084 42.73 63.96 181.08
C ILE A 1084 43.27 65.31 180.62
N GLU A 1085 42.64 66.41 181.07
CA GLU A 1085 43.31 67.70 181.09
C GLU A 1085 44.41 67.61 182.15
N ILE A 1086 45.56 67.12 181.73
CA ILE A 1086 46.79 67.27 182.47
C ILE A 1086 47.19 68.72 182.23
N GLU A 1087 47.00 69.58 183.22
CA GLU A 1087 47.88 70.74 183.36
C GLU A 1087 49.28 70.21 183.67
N GLU A 1088 49.98 69.87 182.59
CA GLU A 1088 51.34 70.30 182.30
C GLU A 1088 51.38 70.72 180.83
#